data_AF-A0A7C2SPT5-F1
#
_entry.id   AF-A0A7C2SPT5-F1
#
_cell.length_a   1.000
_cell.length_b   1.000
_cell.length_c   1.000
_cell.angle_alpha   90.00
_cell.angle_beta   90.00
_cell.angle_gamma   90.00
#
_symmetry.space_group_name_H-M   'P 1'
#
loop_
_entity.id
_entity.type
_entity.pdbx_description
1 polymer ?
#
loop_
_entity_poly.entity_id
_entity_poly.type
_entity_poly.pdbx_seq_one_letter_code
_entity_poly.pdbx_strand_id
1 'polypeptide(L)'
;MEFPAATVEHALQAPEVLGVYLTSADRGGGWRGFFGEAASRVPAPFWLYGDDERTIVTLGFPFQVTSSWEGFCRELARLLELEARYRLARLQGQSFDKQPLVKKREEVLALATPLLAHALEQDFGRLFPEILWLALSRETALRFSDLRGEVVSWAPGTGKLDLAKITYLAAQRVVEVLENAEQQAVHWLKSAAPWVNPETGRRFGQLLRQDLVPFISLQATRDQQELDLFLAGRLGLEPAQFRRVVAEKAEALDVLRHKDPGFLETLALLDEEAPSLPSVRLLFHPPTLRLLSVWRHPATPRLSAELFSLLEDLGGRLRRFEVVAALRARILPVASSGSRLVAKSGSQVVRLSPSVRAFDFTSPTVVPSAVRRYGLVYDLVEFTQILEDLRRRGLRAELEALRFMLRFQYEWEKLRTEHRLRLEKFLGDGAFYSCRSAQSLFFAAVQGRLIYEELREQGCPFNHGLRMALNVGTYHLLPMMGGQKVSFEFFGQGLVELSRLTTGKSPKEVEDIADFLVARGYDLHKVLEFLEPVRHESRLPEFAQERPYAAYLLENGELQNLGTVLTEAFLRELELEWSNPRLGQVEAWGLPWLVVMAGMGGTGPWAGLRFLGVIHPKGLEPFPLYEMVAWRQAPPGLAMLPPGTPLLSTLRSLAQGVSPVSQSAASEELDPRLCVASSLEDDGRRAWYLGLWYEETDALHAAFRVPLVPSGLQEGEPFEAWLFRNREELAKLYQALRRKSVGAMLPLDHLRHREGYFACLLSAPHRSPR
;
A
#
# COMPACT_ATOMS: atom_id res chain seq x y z
N MET A 1 -9.44 -15.27 -8.39
CA MET A 1 -10.25 -14.23 -9.04
C MET A 1 -9.49 -12.93 -8.84
N GLU A 2 -8.79 -12.42 -9.86
CA GLU A 2 -8.27 -11.06 -9.78
C GLU A 2 -9.48 -10.15 -9.66
N PHE A 3 -9.63 -9.44 -8.54
CA PHE A 3 -10.65 -8.40 -8.48
C PHE A 3 -10.33 -7.42 -9.60
N PRO A 4 -11.30 -7.09 -10.46
CA PRO A 4 -11.06 -6.12 -11.52
C PRO A 4 -10.50 -4.86 -10.90
N ALA A 5 -9.47 -4.30 -11.55
CA ALA A 5 -8.96 -2.99 -11.16
C ALA A 5 -10.14 -2.04 -11.00
N ALA A 6 -10.17 -1.32 -9.88
CA ALA A 6 -11.20 -0.32 -9.68
C ALA A 6 -11.21 0.66 -10.85
N THR A 7 -12.40 1.12 -11.21
CA THR A 7 -12.61 2.00 -12.36
C THR A 7 -13.36 3.26 -11.93
N VAL A 8 -13.38 4.27 -12.79
CA VAL A 8 -14.18 5.48 -12.58
C VAL A 8 -15.67 5.12 -12.52
N GLU A 9 -16.13 4.16 -13.33
CA GLU A 9 -17.53 3.69 -13.35
C GLU A 9 -17.96 3.15 -11.98
N HIS A 10 -17.09 2.36 -11.30
CA HIS A 10 -17.38 1.90 -9.94
C HIS A 10 -17.63 3.07 -8.97
N ALA A 11 -16.90 4.17 -9.12
CA ALA A 11 -17.10 5.36 -8.30
C ALA A 11 -18.39 6.10 -8.65
N LEU A 12 -18.74 6.17 -9.94
CA LEU A 12 -19.92 6.87 -10.47
C LEU A 12 -21.23 6.10 -10.21
N GLN A 13 -21.17 4.77 -10.12
CA GLN A 13 -22.31 3.90 -9.84
C GLN A 13 -22.61 3.76 -8.33
N ALA A 14 -21.79 4.37 -7.47
CA ALA A 14 -21.99 4.27 -6.04
C ALA A 14 -23.28 4.99 -5.59
N PRO A 15 -23.99 4.48 -4.56
CA PRO A 15 -25.29 5.00 -4.13
C PRO A 15 -25.31 6.49 -3.76
N GLU A 16 -24.20 7.02 -3.28
CA GLU A 16 -24.02 8.42 -2.89
C GLU A 16 -23.89 9.38 -4.09
N VAL A 17 -23.66 8.87 -5.30
CA VAL A 17 -23.63 9.69 -6.52
C VAL A 17 -25.05 9.92 -7.01
N LEU A 18 -25.50 11.17 -6.91
CA LEU A 18 -26.90 11.56 -7.11
C LEU A 18 -27.41 11.42 -8.56
N GLY A 19 -26.54 11.39 -9.57
CA GLY A 19 -26.95 11.36 -10.98
C GLY A 19 -27.76 12.60 -11.35
N VAL A 20 -27.25 13.79 -11.01
CA VAL A 20 -27.93 15.07 -11.28
C VAL A 20 -27.92 15.38 -12.77
N TYR A 21 -26.78 15.21 -13.42
CA TYR A 21 -26.52 15.53 -14.83
C TYR A 21 -26.08 14.31 -15.64
N LEU A 22 -25.38 13.36 -15.00
CA LEU A 22 -24.96 12.11 -15.63
C LEU A 22 -26.14 11.13 -15.75
N THR A 23 -26.35 10.59 -16.94
CA THR A 23 -27.26 9.44 -17.17
C THR A 23 -26.57 8.12 -16.82
N SER A 24 -27.30 7.01 -16.80
CA SER A 24 -26.71 5.68 -16.61
C SER A 24 -25.73 5.32 -17.73
N ALA A 25 -25.98 5.76 -18.97
CA ALA A 25 -25.03 5.60 -20.07
C ALA A 25 -23.73 6.39 -19.81
N ASP A 26 -23.85 7.63 -19.31
CA ASP A 26 -22.69 8.42 -18.91
C ASP A 26 -21.88 7.71 -17.81
N ARG A 27 -22.56 7.22 -16.75
CA ARG A 27 -21.94 6.49 -15.63
C ARG A 27 -21.36 5.14 -16.03
N GLY A 28 -21.89 4.51 -17.08
CA GLY A 28 -21.39 3.27 -17.68
C GLY A 28 -20.17 3.47 -18.59
N GLY A 29 -19.75 4.70 -18.83
CA GLY A 29 -18.50 5.01 -19.55
C GLY A 29 -18.59 6.16 -20.54
N GLY A 30 -19.80 6.65 -20.85
CA GLY A 30 -20.04 7.81 -21.72
C GLY A 30 -19.38 9.10 -21.22
N TRP A 31 -19.10 9.18 -19.90
CA TRP A 31 -18.42 10.31 -19.28
C TRP A 31 -17.10 10.70 -19.97
N ARG A 32 -16.39 9.74 -20.57
CA ARG A 32 -15.12 9.98 -21.29
C ARG A 32 -15.28 11.00 -22.41
N GLY A 33 -16.42 11.02 -23.07
CA GLY A 33 -16.72 11.98 -24.15
C GLY A 33 -16.61 13.44 -23.70
N PHE A 34 -16.93 13.74 -22.43
CA PHE A 34 -16.87 15.10 -21.90
C PHE A 34 -15.45 15.57 -21.54
N PHE A 35 -14.50 14.64 -21.41
CA PHE A 35 -13.09 14.92 -21.12
C PHE A 35 -12.19 14.89 -22.35
N GLY A 36 -12.67 14.36 -23.49
CA GLY A 36 -11.90 14.28 -24.73
C GLY A 36 -10.55 13.58 -24.53
N GLU A 37 -9.45 14.22 -24.97
CA GLU A 37 -8.10 13.68 -24.79
C GLU A 37 -7.66 13.55 -23.32
N ALA A 38 -8.29 14.27 -22.38
CA ALA A 38 -7.98 14.18 -20.96
C ALA A 38 -8.62 12.97 -20.28
N ALA A 39 -9.52 12.23 -20.97
CA ALA A 39 -10.24 11.10 -20.40
C ALA A 39 -9.31 9.99 -19.88
N SER A 40 -8.19 9.74 -20.56
CA SER A 40 -7.18 8.75 -20.14
C SER A 40 -6.38 9.16 -18.90
N ARG A 41 -6.46 10.43 -18.49
CA ARG A 41 -5.79 10.98 -17.30
C ARG A 41 -6.75 11.17 -16.12
N VAL A 42 -8.05 10.92 -16.29
CA VAL A 42 -8.99 10.93 -15.16
C VAL A 42 -8.66 9.76 -14.24
N PRO A 43 -8.27 10.00 -12.97
CA PRO A 43 -7.74 8.95 -12.13
C PRO A 43 -8.84 8.02 -11.62
N ALA A 44 -8.60 6.71 -11.70
CA ALA A 44 -9.46 5.71 -11.08
C ALA A 44 -9.06 5.51 -9.61
N PRO A 45 -10.04 5.44 -8.68
CA PRO A 45 -9.74 5.17 -7.26
C PRO A 45 -9.27 3.73 -7.04
N PHE A 46 -8.78 3.41 -5.84
CA PHE A 46 -8.24 2.10 -5.49
C PHE A 46 -9.19 1.34 -4.56
N TRP A 47 -9.24 0.02 -4.71
CA TRP A 47 -9.81 -0.85 -3.67
C TRP A 47 -8.88 -0.84 -2.45
N LEU A 48 -9.39 -0.36 -1.31
CA LEU A 48 -8.67 -0.34 -0.05
C LEU A 48 -9.17 -1.50 0.82
N TYR A 49 -8.22 -2.24 1.39
CA TYR A 49 -8.48 -3.45 2.17
C TYR A 49 -8.32 -3.18 3.68
N GLY A 50 -8.91 -4.03 4.50
CA GLY A 50 -8.75 -4.02 5.94
C GLY A 50 -7.44 -4.66 6.40
N ASP A 51 -7.21 -4.71 7.71
CA ASP A 51 -6.02 -5.33 8.33
C ASP A 51 -5.78 -6.79 7.87
N ASP A 52 -6.83 -7.50 7.46
CA ASP A 52 -6.77 -8.88 6.97
C ASP A 52 -6.26 -9.01 5.52
N GLU A 53 -6.02 -7.90 4.80
CA GLU A 53 -5.65 -7.83 3.38
C GLU A 53 -6.63 -8.59 2.44
N ARG A 54 -7.80 -8.97 2.96
CA ARG A 54 -8.77 -9.84 2.29
C ARG A 54 -10.08 -9.13 2.05
N THR A 55 -10.56 -8.41 3.05
CA THR A 55 -11.84 -7.70 3.05
C THR A 55 -11.68 -6.32 2.44
N ILE A 56 -12.46 -6.02 1.40
CA ILE A 56 -12.55 -4.67 0.84
C ILE A 56 -13.31 -3.78 1.83
N VAL A 57 -12.68 -2.69 2.24
CA VAL A 57 -13.24 -1.73 3.20
C VAL A 57 -13.92 -0.58 2.48
N THR A 58 -13.27 -0.03 1.46
CA THR A 58 -13.79 1.11 0.69
C THR A 58 -13.07 1.28 -0.64
N LEU A 59 -13.63 2.11 -1.51
CA LEU A 59 -13.02 2.60 -2.72
C LEU A 59 -12.48 4.02 -2.48
N GLY A 60 -11.20 4.28 -2.75
CA GLY A 60 -10.60 5.58 -2.41
C GLY A 60 -9.20 5.85 -2.95
N PHE A 61 -8.79 7.11 -2.91
CA PHE A 61 -7.41 7.58 -2.99
C PHE A 61 -6.90 7.77 -1.56
N PRO A 62 -6.00 6.91 -1.05
CA PRO A 62 -5.50 7.02 0.32
C PRO A 62 -4.58 8.24 0.40
N PHE A 63 -5.04 9.33 0.99
CA PHE A 63 -4.34 10.61 1.05
C PHE A 63 -3.82 10.84 2.47
N GLN A 64 -2.51 10.94 2.66
CA GLN A 64 -1.91 11.16 3.97
C GLN A 64 -2.06 12.62 4.40
N VAL A 65 -2.73 12.84 5.53
CA VAL A 65 -2.88 14.20 6.08
C VAL A 65 -1.73 14.45 7.06
N THR A 66 -0.74 15.24 6.61
CA THR A 66 0.39 15.68 7.42
C THR A 66 0.15 17.08 8.00
N SER A 67 0.89 17.46 9.04
CA SER A 67 0.87 18.83 9.57
C SER A 67 1.25 19.87 8.51
N SER A 68 2.14 19.52 7.58
CA SER A 68 2.53 20.34 6.44
C SER A 68 1.38 20.56 5.46
N TRP A 69 0.62 19.49 5.15
CA TRP A 69 -0.57 19.61 4.30
C TRP A 69 -1.64 20.49 4.95
N GLU A 70 -1.92 20.28 6.24
CA GLU A 70 -2.86 21.12 6.98
C GLU A 70 -2.40 22.59 7.04
N GLY A 71 -1.10 22.82 7.19
CA GLY A 71 -0.48 24.15 7.11
C GLY A 71 -0.73 24.81 5.77
N PHE A 72 -0.47 24.10 4.67
CA PHE A 72 -0.77 24.56 3.33
C PHE A 72 -2.26 24.91 3.14
N CYS A 73 -3.18 24.04 3.58
CA CYS A 73 -4.62 24.29 3.51
C CYS A 73 -5.05 25.54 4.28
N ARG A 74 -4.42 25.84 5.43
CA ARG A 74 -4.67 27.08 6.19
C ARG A 74 -4.21 28.31 5.42
N GLU A 75 -3.04 28.27 4.79
CA GLU A 75 -2.55 29.40 3.99
C GLU A 75 -3.37 29.61 2.70
N LEU A 76 -3.84 28.51 2.08
CA LEU A 76 -4.76 28.56 0.95
C LEU A 76 -6.08 29.25 1.33
N ALA A 77 -6.64 28.93 2.50
CA ALA A 77 -7.86 29.56 3.01
C ALA A 77 -7.66 31.07 3.27
N ARG A 78 -6.54 31.44 3.90
CA ARG A 78 -6.17 32.86 4.14
C ARG A 78 -6.01 33.64 2.84
N LEU A 79 -5.42 33.03 1.81
CA LEU A 79 -5.31 33.65 0.49
C LEU A 79 -6.70 33.91 -0.10
N LEU A 80 -7.59 32.92 -0.06
CA LEU A 80 -8.95 33.04 -0.59
C LEU A 80 -9.72 34.18 0.12
N GLU A 81 -9.60 34.28 1.44
CA GLU A 81 -10.17 35.35 2.24
C GLU A 81 -9.65 36.74 1.82
N LEU A 82 -8.32 36.91 1.72
CA LEU A 82 -7.71 38.18 1.29
C LEU A 82 -8.10 38.56 -0.14
N GLU A 83 -8.19 37.59 -1.04
CA GLU A 83 -8.67 37.81 -2.41
C GLU A 83 -10.13 38.31 -2.40
N ALA A 84 -11.00 37.70 -1.59
CA ALA A 84 -12.39 38.13 -1.47
C ALA A 84 -12.51 39.55 -0.88
N ARG A 85 -11.77 39.86 0.19
CA ARG A 85 -11.74 41.21 0.80
C ARG A 85 -11.26 42.27 -0.18
N TYR A 86 -10.20 41.98 -0.93
CA TYR A 86 -9.70 42.90 -1.97
C TYR A 86 -10.76 43.19 -3.04
N ARG A 87 -11.49 42.17 -3.50
CA ARG A 87 -12.56 42.33 -4.50
C ARG A 87 -13.75 43.10 -3.96
N LEU A 88 -14.14 42.84 -2.71
CA LEU A 88 -15.19 43.57 -2.03
C LEU A 88 -14.82 45.06 -1.92
N ALA A 89 -13.61 45.38 -1.46
CA ALA A 89 -13.13 46.76 -1.37
C ALA A 89 -13.13 47.46 -2.73
N ARG A 90 -12.68 46.77 -3.79
CA ARG A 90 -12.75 47.30 -5.17
C ARG A 90 -14.17 47.58 -5.63
N LEU A 91 -15.10 46.67 -5.32
CA LEU A 91 -16.51 46.81 -5.70
C LEU A 91 -17.15 48.02 -4.98
N GLN A 92 -16.74 48.28 -3.74
CA GLN A 92 -17.21 49.40 -2.93
C GLN A 92 -16.43 50.71 -3.19
N GLY A 93 -15.45 50.72 -4.10
CA GLY A 93 -14.61 51.89 -4.38
C GLY A 93 -13.67 52.30 -3.22
N GLN A 94 -13.40 51.38 -2.28
CA GLN A 94 -12.55 51.63 -1.11
C GLN A 94 -11.06 51.39 -1.42
N SER A 95 -10.17 52.09 -0.72
CA SER A 95 -8.72 51.82 -0.75
C SER A 95 -8.42 50.50 -0.04
N PHE A 96 -7.58 49.66 -0.65
CA PHE A 96 -7.14 48.38 -0.07
C PHE A 96 -5.62 48.25 -0.17
N ASP A 97 -4.95 47.99 0.94
CA ASP A 97 -3.51 47.70 0.95
C ASP A 97 -3.24 46.34 0.30
N LYS A 98 -2.55 46.35 -0.85
CA LYS A 98 -2.24 45.14 -1.61
C LYS A 98 -1.02 44.40 -1.10
N GLN A 99 -0.17 44.99 -0.26
CA GLN A 99 1.08 44.35 0.17
C GLN A 99 0.84 43.00 0.86
N PRO A 100 -0.10 42.86 1.82
CA PRO A 100 -0.37 41.57 2.47
C PRO A 100 -0.90 40.51 1.50
N LEU A 101 -1.72 40.93 0.52
CA LEU A 101 -2.26 40.04 -0.50
C LEU A 101 -1.17 39.51 -1.43
N VAL A 102 -0.28 40.38 -1.91
CA VAL A 102 0.84 39.99 -2.79
C VAL A 102 1.77 39.03 -2.07
N LYS A 103 2.16 39.36 -0.83
CA LYS A 103 2.98 38.48 0.01
C LYS A 103 2.30 37.12 0.21
N LYS A 104 0.99 37.08 0.47
CA LYS A 104 0.26 35.82 0.65
C LYS A 104 0.22 34.97 -0.64
N ARG A 105 0.11 35.60 -1.81
CA ARG A 105 0.20 34.90 -3.10
C ARG A 105 1.56 34.23 -3.28
N GLU A 106 2.64 34.94 -2.94
CA GLU A 106 4.01 34.43 -3.01
C GLU A 106 4.23 33.27 -2.03
N GLU A 107 3.72 33.37 -0.81
CA GLU A 107 3.80 32.30 0.19
C GLU A 107 3.05 31.03 -0.26
N VAL A 108 1.81 31.15 -0.73
CA VAL A 108 1.04 29.98 -1.22
C VAL A 108 1.69 29.38 -2.47
N LEU A 109 2.20 30.21 -3.38
CA LEU A 109 2.96 29.75 -4.54
C LEU A 109 4.20 28.95 -4.09
N ALA A 110 5.01 29.49 -3.18
CA ALA A 110 6.19 28.81 -2.66
C ALA A 110 5.87 27.48 -1.95
N LEU A 111 4.72 27.39 -1.26
CA LEU A 111 4.25 26.15 -0.65
C LEU A 111 3.69 25.16 -1.66
N ALA A 112 3.00 25.60 -2.71
CA ALA A 112 2.38 24.73 -3.71
C ALA A 112 3.39 24.15 -4.71
N THR A 113 4.45 24.89 -5.05
CA THR A 113 5.48 24.48 -6.02
C THR A 113 6.09 23.11 -5.68
N PRO A 114 6.60 22.83 -4.46
CA PRO A 114 7.17 21.51 -4.14
C PRO A 114 6.13 20.39 -4.18
N LEU A 115 4.87 20.63 -3.77
CA LEU A 115 3.80 19.62 -3.82
C LEU A 115 3.56 19.14 -5.25
N LEU A 116 3.45 20.10 -6.19
CA LEU A 116 3.27 19.82 -7.61
C LEU A 116 4.52 19.18 -8.23
N ALA A 117 5.71 19.60 -7.80
CA ALA A 117 6.97 19.03 -8.26
C ALA A 117 7.11 17.55 -7.86
N HIS A 118 6.84 17.22 -6.60
CA HIS A 118 6.86 15.84 -6.11
C HIS A 118 5.82 14.98 -6.86
N ALA A 119 4.60 15.49 -7.06
CA ALA A 119 3.56 14.78 -7.79
C ALA A 119 3.95 14.46 -9.24
N LEU A 120 4.58 15.43 -9.94
CA LEU A 120 5.05 15.27 -11.31
C LEU A 120 6.24 14.32 -11.41
N GLU A 121 7.22 14.46 -10.52
CA GLU A 121 8.43 13.64 -10.50
C GLU A 121 8.11 12.17 -10.19
N GLN A 122 7.19 11.94 -9.26
CA GLN A 122 6.82 10.61 -8.78
C GLN A 122 5.63 10.00 -9.52
N ASP A 123 5.12 10.64 -10.59
CA ASP A 123 3.92 10.17 -11.29
C ASP A 123 4.10 8.74 -11.78
N PHE A 124 5.15 8.47 -12.57
CA PHE A 124 5.41 7.17 -13.20
C PHE A 124 4.15 6.50 -13.77
N GLY A 125 3.17 7.26 -14.30
CA GLY A 125 1.89 6.73 -14.81
C GLY A 125 0.82 6.41 -13.75
N ARG A 126 0.99 6.83 -12.50
CA ARG A 126 0.04 6.63 -11.38
C ARG A 126 -0.99 7.74 -11.24
N LEU A 127 -0.92 8.77 -12.07
CA LEU A 127 -1.83 9.92 -12.11
C LEU A 127 -1.78 10.78 -10.84
N PHE A 128 -0.60 10.90 -10.22
CA PHE A 128 -0.39 11.68 -9.00
C PHE A 128 -0.68 13.18 -9.18
N PRO A 129 -0.26 13.85 -10.27
CA PRO A 129 -0.64 15.24 -10.52
C PRO A 129 -2.16 15.41 -10.58
N GLU A 130 -2.87 14.48 -11.21
CA GLU A 130 -4.32 14.53 -11.32
C GLU A 130 -5.03 14.31 -9.99
N ILE A 131 -4.56 13.36 -9.18
CA ILE A 131 -5.05 13.14 -7.81
C ILE A 131 -4.80 14.38 -6.95
N LEU A 132 -3.64 15.04 -7.08
CA LEU A 132 -3.35 16.29 -6.36
C LEU A 132 -4.30 17.41 -6.81
N TRP A 133 -4.58 17.57 -8.10
CA TRP A 133 -5.55 18.54 -8.58
C TRP A 133 -6.99 18.26 -8.10
N LEU A 134 -7.38 16.99 -7.95
CA LEU A 134 -8.63 16.63 -7.27
C LEU A 134 -8.61 17.07 -5.80
N ALA A 135 -7.49 16.88 -5.08
CA ALA A 135 -7.36 17.32 -3.69
C ALA A 135 -7.44 18.84 -3.57
N LEU A 136 -6.69 19.58 -4.40
CA LEU A 136 -6.69 21.05 -4.41
C LEU A 136 -8.07 21.63 -4.75
N SER A 137 -8.79 21.04 -5.72
CA SER A 137 -10.15 21.47 -6.05
C SER A 137 -11.15 21.17 -4.94
N ARG A 138 -11.00 20.04 -4.23
CA ARG A 138 -11.80 19.73 -3.03
C ARG A 138 -11.54 20.74 -1.90
N GLU A 139 -10.28 21.01 -1.57
CA GLU A 139 -9.92 21.94 -0.49
C GLU A 139 -10.40 23.36 -0.78
N THR A 140 -10.25 23.81 -2.03
CA THR A 140 -10.76 25.12 -2.45
C THR A 140 -12.28 25.18 -2.34
N ALA A 141 -13.00 24.16 -2.80
CA ALA A 141 -14.46 24.11 -2.74
C ALA A 141 -15.02 24.04 -1.31
N LEU A 142 -14.31 23.35 -0.40
CA LEU A 142 -14.66 23.32 1.03
C LEU A 142 -14.64 24.74 1.60
N ARG A 143 -13.54 25.47 1.40
CA ARG A 143 -13.40 26.85 1.89
C ARG A 143 -14.34 27.84 1.21
N PHE A 144 -14.65 27.60 -0.05
CA PHE A 144 -15.59 28.43 -0.80
C PHE A 144 -17.00 28.41 -0.21
N SER A 145 -17.42 27.28 0.34
CA SER A 145 -18.75 27.14 0.94
C SER A 145 -18.96 28.09 2.13
N ASP A 146 -17.91 28.30 2.94
CA ASP A 146 -17.91 29.21 4.09
C ASP A 146 -17.76 30.68 3.65
N LEU A 147 -16.93 30.96 2.64
CA LEU A 147 -16.57 32.30 2.18
C LEU A 147 -17.77 33.18 1.82
N ARG A 148 -18.84 32.60 1.25
CA ARG A 148 -20.06 33.35 0.91
C ARG A 148 -20.68 34.00 2.14
N GLY A 149 -20.77 33.27 3.24
CA GLY A 149 -21.30 33.78 4.51
C GLY A 149 -20.41 34.86 5.10
N GLU A 150 -19.10 34.68 5.01
CA GLU A 150 -18.12 35.66 5.49
C GLU A 150 -18.21 36.98 4.72
N VAL A 151 -18.28 36.95 3.38
CA VAL A 151 -18.42 38.17 2.57
C VAL A 151 -19.70 38.94 2.92
N VAL A 152 -20.82 38.23 3.11
CA VAL A 152 -22.08 38.85 3.56
C VAL A 152 -21.94 39.46 4.95
N SER A 153 -21.18 38.83 5.85
CA SER A 153 -20.92 39.37 7.19
C SER A 153 -20.05 40.64 7.16
N TRP A 154 -19.07 40.72 6.26
CA TRP A 154 -18.20 41.89 6.11
C TRP A 154 -18.93 43.08 5.51
N ALA A 155 -19.89 42.81 4.61
CA ALA A 155 -20.69 43.84 3.94
C ALA A 155 -22.17 43.41 3.82
N PRO A 156 -22.96 43.62 4.89
CA PRO A 156 -24.39 43.37 4.90
C PRO A 156 -25.07 44.29 3.87
N GLY A 157 -25.60 43.73 2.79
CA GLY A 157 -26.14 44.50 1.66
C GLY A 157 -25.48 44.18 0.32
N THR A 158 -24.43 43.35 0.30
CA THR A 158 -23.84 42.86 -0.95
C THR A 158 -24.89 42.05 -1.74
N GLY A 159 -25.25 42.52 -2.93
CA GLY A 159 -26.22 41.85 -3.79
C GLY A 159 -25.76 40.46 -4.22
N LYS A 160 -26.71 39.56 -4.52
CA LYS A 160 -26.40 38.17 -4.93
C LYS A 160 -25.45 38.10 -6.12
N LEU A 161 -25.61 39.00 -7.09
CA LEU A 161 -24.76 39.07 -8.28
C LEU A 161 -23.32 39.45 -7.93
N ASP A 162 -23.14 40.46 -7.08
CA ASP A 162 -21.82 40.93 -6.66
C ASP A 162 -21.11 39.90 -5.77
N LEU A 163 -21.86 39.25 -4.88
CA LEU A 163 -21.36 38.13 -4.08
C LEU A 163 -20.85 36.99 -4.98
N ALA A 164 -21.62 36.61 -5.99
CA ALA A 164 -21.23 35.58 -6.95
C ALA A 164 -19.97 35.98 -7.75
N LYS A 165 -19.87 37.24 -8.18
CA LYS A 165 -18.68 37.78 -8.87
C LYS A 165 -17.44 37.79 -7.98
N ILE A 166 -17.54 38.33 -6.76
CA ILE A 166 -16.43 38.41 -5.80
C ILE A 166 -15.87 37.02 -5.55
N THR A 167 -16.76 36.07 -5.23
CA THR A 167 -16.36 34.72 -4.87
C THR A 167 -15.76 33.97 -6.07
N TYR A 168 -16.40 34.01 -7.24
CA TYR A 168 -15.85 33.41 -8.46
C TYR A 168 -14.46 33.94 -8.82
N LEU A 169 -14.28 35.27 -8.82
CA LEU A 169 -12.98 35.89 -9.14
C LEU A 169 -11.92 35.57 -8.07
N ALA A 170 -12.30 35.37 -6.82
CA ALA A 170 -11.38 34.99 -5.75
C ALA A 170 -10.84 33.58 -6.00
N ALA A 171 -11.73 32.61 -6.27
CA ALA A 171 -11.35 31.26 -6.63
C ALA A 171 -10.50 31.21 -7.91
N GLN A 172 -10.88 31.97 -8.94
CA GLN A 172 -10.09 32.09 -10.17
C GLN A 172 -8.64 32.47 -9.85
N ARG A 173 -8.43 33.45 -8.96
CA ARG A 173 -7.07 33.91 -8.68
C ARG A 173 -6.26 32.92 -7.84
N VAL A 174 -6.90 32.19 -6.93
CA VAL A 174 -6.26 31.09 -6.22
C VAL A 174 -5.81 30.01 -7.21
N VAL A 175 -6.67 29.66 -8.17
CA VAL A 175 -6.35 28.69 -9.22
C VAL A 175 -5.21 29.16 -10.12
N GLU A 176 -5.15 30.45 -10.47
CA GLU A 176 -4.03 31.06 -11.20
C GLU A 176 -2.71 30.98 -10.40
N VAL A 177 -2.75 31.14 -9.07
CA VAL A 177 -1.56 30.96 -8.22
C VAL A 177 -1.07 29.50 -8.24
N LEU A 178 -1.98 28.53 -8.14
CA LEU A 178 -1.65 27.11 -8.22
C LEU A 178 -1.13 26.72 -9.63
N GLU A 179 -1.67 27.31 -10.69
CA GLU A 179 -1.16 27.16 -12.04
C GLU A 179 0.27 27.68 -12.18
N ASN A 180 0.58 28.86 -11.62
CA ASN A 180 1.93 29.40 -11.64
C ASN A 180 2.90 28.51 -10.85
N ALA A 181 2.45 27.93 -9.73
CA ALA A 181 3.24 26.96 -8.98
C ALA A 181 3.54 25.69 -9.81
N GLU A 182 2.56 25.18 -10.57
CA GLU A 182 2.78 24.06 -11.50
C GLU A 182 3.81 24.44 -12.58
N GLN A 183 3.70 25.63 -13.16
CA GLN A 183 4.65 26.11 -14.18
C GLN A 183 6.08 26.23 -13.62
N GLN A 184 6.23 26.70 -12.38
CA GLN A 184 7.53 26.76 -11.70
C GLN A 184 8.09 25.37 -11.39
N ALA A 185 7.24 24.45 -10.92
CA ALA A 185 7.62 23.06 -10.68
C ALA A 185 8.12 22.40 -11.97
N VAL A 186 7.41 22.59 -13.08
CA VAL A 186 7.81 22.10 -14.41
C VAL A 186 9.15 22.71 -14.85
N HIS A 187 9.33 24.02 -14.66
CA HIS A 187 10.58 24.68 -15.01
C HIS A 187 11.77 24.13 -14.21
N TRP A 188 11.58 23.92 -12.90
CA TRP A 188 12.58 23.31 -12.03
C TRP A 188 12.88 21.85 -12.43
N LEU A 189 11.86 21.03 -12.71
CA LEU A 189 12.04 19.63 -13.09
C LEU A 189 12.79 19.47 -14.42
N LYS A 190 12.65 20.41 -15.37
CA LYS A 190 13.42 20.38 -16.61
C LYS A 190 14.94 20.39 -16.38
N SER A 191 15.41 20.99 -15.29
CA SER A 191 16.83 20.97 -14.92
C SER A 191 17.17 19.89 -13.90
N ALA A 192 16.33 19.68 -12.89
CA ALA A 192 16.60 18.76 -11.79
C ALA A 192 16.32 17.27 -12.12
N ALA A 193 15.35 16.99 -12.99
CA ALA A 193 14.90 15.64 -13.33
C ALA A 193 14.49 15.55 -14.82
N PRO A 194 15.44 15.66 -15.77
CA PRO A 194 15.16 15.77 -17.21
C PRO A 194 14.46 14.54 -17.82
N TRP A 195 14.41 13.41 -17.10
CA TRP A 195 13.68 12.22 -17.50
C TRP A 195 12.16 12.30 -17.24
N VAL A 196 11.71 13.26 -16.44
CA VAL A 196 10.27 13.48 -16.19
C VAL A 196 9.65 14.14 -17.42
N ASN A 197 8.54 13.60 -17.91
CA ASN A 197 7.74 14.23 -18.97
C ASN A 197 6.54 14.98 -18.37
N PRO A 198 6.68 16.26 -17.98
CA PRO A 198 5.65 17.00 -17.28
C PRO A 198 4.37 17.21 -18.12
N GLU A 199 4.46 17.22 -19.45
CA GLU A 199 3.31 17.50 -20.31
C GLU A 199 2.24 16.40 -20.23
N THR A 200 2.63 15.18 -19.87
CA THR A 200 1.69 14.06 -19.70
C THR A 200 0.76 14.25 -18.49
N GLY A 201 1.23 14.87 -17.41
CA GLY A 201 0.48 15.06 -16.16
C GLY A 201 -0.35 16.34 -16.08
N ARG A 202 -0.33 17.19 -17.11
CA ARG A 202 -0.94 18.53 -17.06
C ARG A 202 -2.34 18.61 -17.66
N ARG A 203 -2.72 17.69 -18.54
CA ARG A 203 -3.96 17.80 -19.37
C ARG A 203 -5.23 17.88 -18.53
N PHE A 204 -5.37 17.02 -17.52
CA PHE A 204 -6.54 17.03 -16.64
C PHE A 204 -6.57 18.29 -15.77
N GLY A 205 -5.44 18.68 -15.18
CA GLY A 205 -5.33 19.93 -14.43
C GLY A 205 -5.64 21.18 -15.28
N GLN A 206 -5.19 21.22 -16.54
CA GLN A 206 -5.55 22.29 -17.49
C GLN A 206 -7.06 22.34 -17.74
N LEU A 207 -7.68 21.19 -17.98
CA LEU A 207 -9.13 21.09 -18.18
C LEU A 207 -9.91 21.55 -16.94
N LEU A 208 -9.47 21.16 -15.74
CA LEU A 208 -10.06 21.65 -14.49
C LEU A 208 -9.90 23.16 -14.33
N ARG A 209 -8.77 23.76 -14.72
CA ARG A 209 -8.58 25.21 -14.61
C ARG A 209 -9.45 26.02 -15.56
N GLN A 210 -9.81 25.44 -16.71
CA GLN A 210 -10.75 26.04 -17.67
C GLN A 210 -12.21 26.01 -17.18
N ASP A 211 -12.50 25.22 -16.15
CA ASP A 211 -13.82 25.05 -15.56
C ASP A 211 -13.73 25.21 -14.04
N LEU A 212 -14.02 26.41 -13.52
CA LEU A 212 -13.86 26.66 -12.09
C LEU A 212 -14.97 26.07 -11.21
N VAL A 213 -16.03 25.47 -11.80
CA VAL A 213 -17.13 24.86 -11.05
C VAL A 213 -16.64 23.82 -10.00
N PRO A 214 -15.69 22.92 -10.31
CA PRO A 214 -15.09 22.02 -9.33
C PRO A 214 -14.30 22.70 -8.20
N PHE A 215 -13.89 23.96 -8.34
CA PHE A 215 -13.15 24.68 -7.28
C PHE A 215 -14.07 25.48 -6.36
N ILE A 216 -15.33 25.66 -6.73
CA ILE A 216 -16.29 26.53 -6.01
C ILE A 216 -17.50 25.76 -5.48
N SER A 217 -17.69 24.50 -5.89
CA SER A 217 -18.75 23.64 -5.40
C SER A 217 -18.24 22.22 -5.11
N LEU A 218 -18.75 21.61 -4.05
CA LEU A 218 -18.39 20.24 -3.64
C LEU A 218 -19.18 19.17 -4.37
N GLN A 219 -20.45 19.45 -4.68
CA GLN A 219 -21.38 18.49 -5.24
C GLN A 219 -22.33 19.15 -6.22
N ALA A 220 -22.81 18.37 -7.18
CA ALA A 220 -23.88 18.76 -8.09
C ALA A 220 -25.19 18.95 -7.32
N THR A 221 -25.91 20.03 -7.59
CA THR A 221 -27.17 20.34 -6.93
C THR A 221 -28.33 20.29 -7.92
N ARG A 222 -29.51 19.84 -7.48
CA ARG A 222 -30.67 19.72 -8.38
C ARG A 222 -31.20 21.08 -8.84
N ASP A 223 -30.97 22.11 -8.06
CA ASP A 223 -31.33 23.51 -8.32
C ASP A 223 -30.21 24.29 -9.03
N GLN A 224 -29.10 23.63 -9.40
CA GLN A 224 -28.05 24.17 -10.26
C GLN A 224 -27.39 25.44 -9.69
N GLN A 225 -27.31 25.59 -8.36
CA GLN A 225 -26.72 26.80 -7.74
C GLN A 225 -25.26 27.03 -8.12
N GLU A 226 -24.55 25.97 -8.48
CA GLU A 226 -23.18 26.03 -8.98
C GLU A 226 -23.07 26.84 -10.28
N LEU A 227 -24.12 26.87 -11.10
CA LEU A 227 -24.16 27.66 -12.32
C LEU A 227 -24.26 29.16 -12.04
N ASP A 228 -24.94 29.57 -10.97
CA ASP A 228 -25.16 30.99 -10.70
C ASP A 228 -23.83 31.74 -10.51
N LEU A 229 -22.85 31.08 -9.89
CA LEU A 229 -21.49 31.62 -9.75
C LEU A 229 -20.78 31.76 -11.09
N PHE A 230 -20.89 30.74 -11.94
CA PHE A 230 -20.25 30.73 -13.24
C PHE A 230 -20.89 31.78 -14.16
N LEU A 231 -22.22 31.84 -14.22
CA LEU A 231 -22.97 32.81 -15.02
C LEU A 231 -22.62 34.24 -14.61
N ALA A 232 -22.68 34.56 -13.32
CA ALA A 232 -22.41 35.90 -12.81
C ALA A 232 -20.92 36.27 -12.92
N GLY A 233 -20.03 35.35 -12.54
CA GLY A 233 -18.60 35.61 -12.41
C GLY A 233 -17.82 35.52 -13.71
N ARG A 234 -18.09 34.50 -14.54
CA ARG A 234 -17.38 34.27 -15.81
C ARG A 234 -18.03 34.98 -16.98
N LEU A 235 -19.35 34.83 -17.11
CA LEU A 235 -20.09 35.29 -18.28
C LEU A 235 -20.70 36.68 -18.07
N GLY A 236 -20.72 37.19 -16.84
CA GLY A 236 -21.34 38.46 -16.49
C GLY A 236 -22.87 38.48 -16.68
N LEU A 237 -23.49 37.30 -16.82
CA LEU A 237 -24.93 37.15 -17.03
C LEU A 237 -25.67 37.20 -15.70
N GLU A 238 -26.88 37.76 -15.71
CA GLU A 238 -27.75 37.73 -14.54
C GLU A 238 -28.39 36.32 -14.39
N PRO A 239 -28.09 35.57 -13.32
CA PRO A 239 -28.57 34.19 -13.21
C PRO A 239 -30.09 34.05 -13.21
N ALA A 240 -30.81 35.02 -12.63
CA ALA A 240 -32.27 35.05 -12.63
C ALA A 240 -32.85 35.18 -14.05
N GLN A 241 -32.26 36.05 -14.87
CA GLN A 241 -32.67 36.21 -16.26
C GLN A 241 -32.39 34.94 -17.08
N PHE A 242 -31.19 34.36 -16.92
CA PHE A 242 -30.84 33.10 -17.58
C PHE A 242 -31.81 31.98 -17.22
N ARG A 243 -32.10 31.78 -15.92
CA ARG A 243 -33.06 30.76 -15.45
C ARG A 243 -34.46 30.97 -16.02
N ARG A 244 -34.90 32.22 -16.17
CA ARG A 244 -36.19 32.55 -16.80
C ARG A 244 -36.23 32.11 -18.26
N VAL A 245 -35.17 32.39 -19.02
CA VAL A 245 -35.06 31.96 -20.43
C VAL A 245 -35.05 30.44 -20.53
N VAL A 246 -34.28 29.75 -19.69
CA VAL A 246 -34.23 28.27 -19.66
C VAL A 246 -35.58 27.67 -19.30
N ALA A 247 -36.28 28.24 -18.30
CA ALA A 247 -37.62 27.79 -17.91
C ALA A 247 -38.63 27.93 -19.06
N GLU A 248 -38.64 29.06 -19.76
CA GLU A 248 -39.50 29.26 -20.94
C GLU A 248 -39.23 28.21 -22.02
N LYS A 249 -37.95 27.89 -22.30
CA LYS A 249 -37.61 26.85 -23.29
C LYS A 249 -37.94 25.44 -22.80
N ALA A 250 -37.88 25.20 -21.50
CA ALA A 250 -38.25 23.91 -20.91
C ALA A 250 -39.77 23.69 -21.00
N GLU A 251 -40.58 24.71 -20.75
CA GLU A 251 -42.03 24.66 -20.94
C GLU A 251 -42.38 24.39 -22.41
N ALA A 252 -41.70 25.05 -23.36
CA ALA A 252 -41.88 24.74 -24.78
C ALA A 252 -41.50 23.30 -25.13
N LEU A 253 -40.44 22.76 -24.51
CA LEU A 253 -40.04 21.36 -24.67
C LEU A 253 -41.08 20.40 -24.09
N ASP A 254 -41.69 20.73 -22.95
CA ASP A 254 -42.79 19.95 -22.38
C ASP A 254 -43.99 19.91 -23.34
N VAL A 255 -44.33 21.03 -23.98
CA VAL A 255 -45.38 21.07 -25.01
C VAL A 255 -45.04 20.16 -26.19
N LEU A 256 -43.79 20.15 -26.66
CA LEU A 256 -43.35 19.25 -27.72
C LEU A 256 -43.51 17.78 -27.30
N ARG A 257 -43.04 17.42 -26.09
CA ARG A 257 -43.11 16.04 -25.57
C ARG A 257 -44.52 15.49 -25.50
N HIS A 258 -45.51 16.34 -25.20
CA HIS A 258 -46.92 15.93 -25.16
C HIS A 258 -47.56 15.85 -26.56
N LYS A 259 -47.12 16.69 -27.50
CA LYS A 259 -47.73 16.78 -28.84
C LYS A 259 -47.15 15.80 -29.85
N ASP A 260 -45.92 15.35 -29.65
CA ASP A 260 -45.20 14.48 -30.58
C ASP A 260 -44.49 13.32 -29.84
N PRO A 261 -45.15 12.17 -29.67
CA PRO A 261 -44.54 10.98 -29.07
C PRO A 261 -43.30 10.48 -29.80
N GLY A 262 -43.20 10.71 -31.12
CA GLY A 262 -42.05 10.28 -31.93
C GLY A 262 -40.74 10.97 -31.51
N PHE A 263 -40.83 12.19 -30.95
CA PHE A 263 -39.68 12.86 -30.35
C PHE A 263 -39.13 12.07 -29.16
N LEU A 264 -40.01 11.58 -28.27
CA LEU A 264 -39.62 10.80 -27.09
C LEU A 264 -39.07 9.42 -27.48
N GLU A 265 -39.69 8.75 -28.45
CA GLU A 265 -39.21 7.47 -28.98
C GLU A 265 -37.81 7.62 -29.57
N THR A 266 -37.59 8.66 -30.38
CA THR A 266 -36.26 8.94 -30.96
C THR A 266 -35.24 9.29 -29.88
N LEU A 267 -35.65 10.07 -28.87
CA LEU A 267 -34.77 10.41 -27.75
C LEU A 267 -34.38 9.16 -26.94
N ALA A 268 -35.32 8.22 -26.73
CA ALA A 268 -35.07 6.94 -26.05
C ALA A 268 -34.05 6.07 -26.78
N LEU A 269 -34.01 6.13 -28.12
CA LEU A 269 -33.01 5.43 -28.92
C LEU A 269 -31.60 6.02 -28.78
N LEU A 270 -31.50 7.31 -28.42
CA LEU A 270 -30.22 7.99 -28.20
C LEU A 270 -29.71 7.83 -26.77
N ASP A 271 -30.61 7.93 -25.79
CA ASP A 271 -30.36 7.68 -24.37
C ASP A 271 -31.66 7.20 -23.71
N GLU A 272 -31.63 5.97 -23.18
CA GLU A 272 -32.81 5.28 -22.61
C GLU A 272 -33.43 6.05 -21.42
N GLU A 273 -32.63 6.77 -20.64
CA GLU A 273 -33.11 7.50 -19.47
C GLU A 273 -33.60 8.91 -19.80
N ALA A 274 -33.14 9.48 -20.92
CA ALA A 274 -33.45 10.86 -21.29
C ALA A 274 -34.97 11.18 -21.32
N PRO A 275 -35.86 10.33 -21.86
CA PRO A 275 -37.31 10.57 -21.81
C PRO A 275 -37.88 10.74 -20.40
N SER A 276 -37.24 10.20 -19.36
CA SER A 276 -37.68 10.34 -17.97
C SER A 276 -37.21 11.63 -17.29
N LEU A 277 -36.21 12.31 -17.87
CA LEU A 277 -35.63 13.51 -17.29
C LEU A 277 -36.59 14.72 -17.38
N PRO A 278 -36.56 15.64 -16.40
CA PRO A 278 -37.25 16.92 -16.50
C PRO A 278 -36.76 17.73 -17.71
N SER A 279 -37.67 18.47 -18.37
CA SER A 279 -37.32 19.25 -19.58
C SER A 279 -36.25 20.31 -19.35
N VAL A 280 -36.18 20.90 -18.16
CA VAL A 280 -35.06 21.78 -17.75
C VAL A 280 -33.71 21.08 -17.86
N ARG A 281 -33.61 19.79 -17.50
CA ARG A 281 -32.36 19.02 -17.56
C ARG A 281 -32.05 18.59 -18.99
N LEU A 282 -33.07 18.28 -19.78
CA LEU A 282 -32.93 17.94 -21.18
C LEU A 282 -32.33 19.07 -22.01
N LEU A 283 -32.56 20.33 -21.63
CA LEU A 283 -31.89 21.48 -22.26
C LEU A 283 -30.37 21.51 -22.04
N PHE A 284 -29.85 20.78 -21.05
CA PHE A 284 -28.40 20.60 -20.84
C PHE A 284 -27.92 19.22 -21.33
N HIS A 285 -28.76 18.42 -21.99
CA HIS A 285 -28.42 17.10 -22.50
C HIS A 285 -28.01 17.18 -23.98
N PRO A 286 -26.74 16.91 -24.35
CA PRO A 286 -26.25 17.13 -25.71
C PRO A 286 -27.02 16.38 -26.80
N PRO A 287 -27.40 15.10 -26.63
CA PRO A 287 -28.25 14.41 -27.60
C PRO A 287 -29.60 15.10 -27.80
N THR A 288 -30.21 15.63 -26.74
CA THR A 288 -31.48 16.37 -26.84
C THR A 288 -31.29 17.67 -27.61
N LEU A 289 -30.26 18.47 -27.29
CA LEU A 289 -29.98 19.70 -28.01
C LEU A 289 -29.78 19.43 -29.51
N ARG A 290 -28.98 18.43 -29.86
CA ARG A 290 -28.76 18.02 -31.26
C ARG A 290 -30.04 17.52 -31.93
N LEU A 291 -30.91 16.83 -31.22
CA LEU A 291 -32.21 16.42 -31.75
C LEU A 291 -33.10 17.64 -32.01
N LEU A 292 -33.17 18.58 -31.06
CA LEU A 292 -33.95 19.82 -31.20
C LEU A 292 -33.51 20.70 -32.37
N SER A 293 -32.23 20.68 -32.74
CA SER A 293 -31.74 21.47 -33.88
C SER A 293 -32.18 20.94 -35.25
N VAL A 294 -32.60 19.66 -35.32
CA VAL A 294 -33.06 19.02 -36.56
C VAL A 294 -34.54 18.64 -36.55
N TRP A 295 -35.19 18.63 -35.38
CA TRP A 295 -36.57 18.16 -35.22
C TRP A 295 -37.59 19.13 -35.83
N ARG A 296 -38.26 18.68 -36.89
CA ARG A 296 -39.22 19.50 -37.66
C ARG A 296 -40.63 19.38 -37.10
N HIS A 297 -40.88 20.02 -35.95
CA HIS A 297 -42.23 20.15 -35.38
C HIS A 297 -42.52 21.62 -35.01
N PRO A 298 -43.74 22.14 -35.22
CA PRO A 298 -44.06 23.55 -34.90
C PRO A 298 -43.88 23.93 -33.42
N ALA A 299 -44.02 22.95 -32.52
CA ALA A 299 -43.80 23.13 -31.09
C ALA A 299 -42.33 22.99 -30.64
N THR A 300 -41.39 22.71 -31.56
CA THR A 300 -39.96 22.62 -31.21
C THR A 300 -39.47 23.96 -30.64
N PRO A 301 -38.85 23.98 -29.44
CA PRO A 301 -38.27 25.17 -28.86
C PRO A 301 -37.29 25.87 -29.82
N ARG A 302 -37.53 27.15 -30.10
CA ARG A 302 -36.59 27.96 -30.87
C ARG A 302 -35.43 28.40 -29.99
N LEU A 303 -34.26 27.83 -30.24
CA LEU A 303 -33.00 28.21 -29.60
C LEU A 303 -32.21 29.09 -30.58
N SER A 304 -31.72 30.24 -30.12
CA SER A 304 -30.72 31.00 -30.89
C SER A 304 -29.42 30.20 -30.94
N ALA A 305 -28.57 30.45 -31.95
CA ALA A 305 -27.26 29.79 -32.05
C ALA A 305 -26.40 30.05 -30.80
N GLU A 306 -26.48 31.26 -30.23
CA GLU A 306 -25.81 31.64 -28.99
C GLU A 306 -26.31 30.84 -27.78
N LEU A 307 -27.63 30.74 -27.60
CA LEU A 307 -28.22 29.99 -26.49
C LEU A 307 -27.94 28.49 -26.63
N PHE A 308 -28.00 27.96 -27.84
CA PHE A 308 -27.63 26.56 -28.13
C PHE A 308 -26.19 26.27 -27.70
N SER A 309 -25.25 27.08 -28.17
CA SER A 309 -23.82 26.92 -27.84
C SER A 309 -23.55 27.04 -26.34
N LEU A 310 -24.21 28.00 -25.68
CA LEU A 310 -24.12 28.17 -24.24
C LEU A 310 -24.67 26.95 -23.48
N LEU A 311 -25.85 26.44 -23.86
CA LEU A 311 -26.44 25.27 -23.21
C LEU A 311 -25.61 23.99 -23.42
N GLU A 312 -25.02 23.81 -24.60
CA GLU A 312 -24.12 22.68 -24.89
C GLU A 312 -22.84 22.76 -24.04
N ASP A 313 -22.18 23.94 -23.96
CA ASP A 313 -20.99 24.13 -23.13
C ASP A 313 -21.29 23.91 -21.64
N LEU A 314 -22.37 24.50 -21.12
CA LEU A 314 -22.80 24.32 -19.73
C LEU A 314 -23.14 22.86 -19.42
N GLY A 315 -23.84 22.17 -20.33
CA GLY A 315 -24.17 20.75 -20.18
C GLY A 315 -22.94 19.85 -20.11
N GLY A 316 -21.89 20.15 -20.89
CA GLY A 316 -20.61 19.47 -20.80
C GLY A 316 -19.86 19.74 -19.49
N ARG A 317 -19.83 21.00 -19.04
CA ARG A 317 -19.22 21.41 -17.76
C ARG A 317 -19.87 20.73 -16.57
N LEU A 318 -21.19 20.72 -16.50
CA LEU A 318 -21.94 20.12 -15.39
C LEU A 318 -21.68 18.61 -15.26
N ARG A 319 -21.58 17.89 -16.37
CA ARG A 319 -21.23 16.46 -16.37
C ARG A 319 -19.80 16.21 -15.93
N ARG A 320 -18.83 16.98 -16.44
CA ARG A 320 -17.44 16.91 -15.96
C ARG A 320 -17.36 17.19 -14.47
N PHE A 321 -18.06 18.23 -14.01
CA PHE A 321 -18.12 18.59 -12.61
C PHE A 321 -18.68 17.46 -11.75
N GLU A 322 -19.75 16.80 -12.16
CA GLU A 322 -20.32 15.68 -11.41
C GLU A 322 -19.36 14.48 -11.31
N VAL A 323 -18.64 14.16 -12.40
CA VAL A 323 -17.57 13.15 -12.38
C VAL A 323 -16.47 13.54 -11.40
N VAL A 324 -16.00 14.78 -11.46
CA VAL A 324 -14.95 15.31 -10.57
C VAL A 324 -15.44 15.34 -9.12
N ALA A 325 -16.69 15.69 -8.86
CA ALA A 325 -17.29 15.64 -7.52
C ALA A 325 -17.31 14.21 -6.96
N ALA A 326 -17.74 13.24 -7.77
CA ALA A 326 -17.74 11.83 -7.37
C ALA A 326 -16.32 11.32 -7.06
N LEU A 327 -15.32 11.69 -7.86
CA LEU A 327 -13.93 11.31 -7.61
C LEU A 327 -13.31 12.04 -6.40
N ARG A 328 -13.61 13.33 -6.19
CA ARG A 328 -13.17 14.08 -5.00
C ARG A 328 -13.70 13.47 -3.70
N ALA A 329 -14.93 12.96 -3.72
CA ALA A 329 -15.51 12.24 -2.58
C ALA A 329 -14.74 10.96 -2.23
N ARG A 330 -13.91 10.44 -3.15
CA ARG A 330 -13.01 9.30 -2.93
C ARG A 330 -11.65 9.66 -2.38
N ILE A 331 -11.32 10.95 -2.22
CA ILE A 331 -10.11 11.34 -1.51
C ILE A 331 -10.31 11.02 -0.04
N LEU A 332 -9.61 9.98 0.42
CA LEU A 332 -9.76 9.42 1.74
C LEU A 332 -8.61 9.89 2.63
N PRO A 333 -8.86 10.80 3.60
CA PRO A 333 -7.85 11.17 4.57
C PRO A 333 -7.40 9.95 5.36
N VAL A 334 -6.11 9.69 5.36
CA VAL A 334 -5.45 8.63 6.11
C VAL A 334 -4.56 9.27 7.16
N ALA A 335 -4.71 8.81 8.40
CA ALA A 335 -3.83 9.15 9.50
C ALA A 335 -3.12 7.90 10.01
N SER A 336 -1.92 8.10 10.55
CA SER A 336 -1.20 7.05 11.26
C SER A 336 -1.60 7.06 12.73
N SER A 337 -2.00 5.90 13.25
CA SER A 337 -2.26 5.67 14.67
C SER A 337 -1.29 4.58 15.15
N GLY A 338 -0.09 4.99 15.56
CA GLY A 338 1.04 4.06 15.77
C GLY A 338 1.49 3.45 14.44
N SER A 339 1.61 2.12 14.39
CA SER A 339 1.95 1.36 13.17
C SER A 339 0.78 1.10 12.22
N ARG A 340 -0.44 1.55 12.56
CA ARG A 340 -1.66 1.27 11.80
C ARG A 340 -2.14 2.49 11.03
N LEU A 341 -2.59 2.26 9.80
CA LEU A 341 -3.25 3.27 8.99
C LEU A 341 -4.75 3.23 9.29
N VAL A 342 -5.31 4.38 9.61
CA VAL A 342 -6.74 4.54 9.83
C VAL A 342 -7.31 5.58 8.89
N ALA A 343 -8.51 5.32 8.43
CA ALA A 343 -9.26 6.26 7.61
C ALA A 343 -10.69 6.35 8.09
N LYS A 344 -11.35 7.45 7.75
CA LYS A 344 -12.78 7.62 8.01
C LYS A 344 -13.58 7.29 6.76
N SER A 345 -14.36 6.22 6.79
CA SER A 345 -15.29 5.85 5.73
C SER A 345 -16.72 6.13 6.22
N GLY A 346 -17.35 7.18 5.70
CA GLY A 346 -18.63 7.67 6.21
C GLY A 346 -18.53 8.11 7.68
N SER A 347 -19.34 7.51 8.55
CA SER A 347 -19.31 7.75 10.00
C SER A 347 -18.33 6.84 10.76
N GLN A 348 -17.78 5.82 10.11
CA GLN A 348 -16.95 4.81 10.78
C GLN A 348 -15.46 5.08 10.56
N VAL A 349 -14.66 4.84 11.61
CA VAL A 349 -13.21 4.75 11.49
C VAL A 349 -12.87 3.31 11.12
N VAL A 350 -12.24 3.14 9.97
CA VAL A 350 -11.84 1.85 9.42
C VAL A 350 -10.32 1.74 9.49
N ARG A 351 -9.85 0.54 9.87
CA ARG A 351 -8.44 0.21 9.78
C ARG A 351 -8.12 -0.22 8.36
N LEU A 352 -7.11 0.41 7.79
CA LEU A 352 -6.62 0.08 6.47
C LEU A 352 -5.47 -0.90 6.59
N SER A 353 -5.37 -1.78 5.61
CA SER A 353 -4.34 -2.79 5.57
C SER A 353 -2.95 -2.16 5.71
N PRO A 354 -2.00 -2.77 6.44
CA PRO A 354 -0.63 -2.28 6.55
C PRO A 354 0.08 -2.07 5.21
N SER A 355 -0.38 -2.70 4.14
CA SER A 355 0.16 -2.53 2.79
C SER A 355 -0.41 -1.37 2.00
N VAL A 356 -1.41 -0.66 2.51
CA VAL A 356 -1.88 0.59 1.90
C VAL A 356 -0.74 1.59 2.00
N ARG A 357 -0.40 2.22 0.88
CA ARG A 357 0.58 3.30 0.85
C ARG A 357 -0.16 4.59 0.59
N ALA A 358 -0.40 5.36 1.65
CA ALA A 358 -1.02 6.65 1.53
C ALA A 358 -0.10 7.63 0.77
N PHE A 359 -0.72 8.51 0.00
CA PHE A 359 -0.05 9.54 -0.80
C PHE A 359 0.23 10.75 0.08
N ASP A 360 1.49 11.04 0.31
CA ASP A 360 1.97 12.24 0.99
C ASP A 360 2.64 13.16 -0.02
N PHE A 361 1.86 14.06 -0.63
CA PHE A 361 2.39 15.04 -1.58
C PHE A 361 3.36 16.06 -0.94
N THR A 362 3.42 16.12 0.40
CA THR A 362 4.41 16.96 1.10
C THR A 362 5.77 16.28 1.22
N SER A 363 5.84 14.97 0.98
CA SER A 363 7.09 14.20 0.91
C SER A 363 7.64 14.16 -0.53
N PRO A 364 8.96 14.28 -0.73
CA PRO A 364 9.60 14.16 -2.04
C PRO A 364 9.32 12.86 -2.79
N THR A 365 9.02 11.79 -2.05
CA THR A 365 8.75 10.47 -2.63
C THR A 365 7.28 10.25 -2.99
N VAL A 366 6.36 11.08 -2.48
CA VAL A 366 4.89 10.91 -2.50
C VAL A 366 4.37 9.63 -1.85
N VAL A 367 5.05 8.51 -2.07
CA VAL A 367 4.78 7.19 -1.53
C VAL A 367 6.10 6.59 -1.04
N PRO A 368 6.13 5.99 0.16
CA PRO A 368 7.31 5.28 0.63
C PRO A 368 7.81 4.23 -0.38
N SER A 369 9.11 4.29 -0.70
CA SER A 369 9.78 3.29 -1.53
C SER A 369 9.94 1.97 -0.79
N ALA A 370 10.21 2.04 0.52
CA ALA A 370 10.30 0.88 1.40
C ALA A 370 8.92 0.26 1.62
N VAL A 371 8.82 -1.04 1.38
CA VAL A 371 7.64 -1.86 1.65
C VAL A 371 8.04 -3.10 2.42
N ARG A 372 7.27 -3.45 3.43
CA ARG A 372 7.39 -4.73 4.11
C ARG A 372 6.54 -5.76 3.37
N ARG A 373 7.14 -6.87 2.95
CA ARG A 373 6.47 -7.96 2.21
C ARG A 373 6.93 -9.31 2.72
N TYR A 374 6.11 -10.32 2.45
CA TYR A 374 6.49 -11.72 2.57
C TYR A 374 6.95 -12.20 1.20
N GLY A 375 8.17 -12.72 1.11
CA GLY A 375 8.76 -13.12 -0.16
C GLY A 375 8.94 -14.63 -0.25
N LEU A 376 8.69 -15.17 -1.44
CA LEU A 376 8.96 -16.55 -1.82
C LEU A 376 9.80 -16.55 -3.09
N VAL A 377 10.95 -17.22 -3.05
CA VAL A 377 11.67 -17.61 -4.27
C VAL A 377 11.58 -19.11 -4.39
N TYR A 378 11.23 -19.60 -5.57
CA TYR A 378 11.48 -20.97 -5.94
C TYR A 378 12.53 -21.04 -7.06
N ASP A 379 13.28 -22.14 -7.12
CA ASP A 379 14.30 -22.43 -8.14
C ASP A 379 14.32 -23.94 -8.46
N LEU A 380 14.25 -24.30 -9.74
CA LEU A 380 14.32 -25.71 -10.16
C LEU A 380 15.78 -26.13 -10.32
N VAL A 381 16.18 -27.16 -9.57
CA VAL A 381 17.58 -27.61 -9.52
C VAL A 381 18.01 -28.13 -10.89
N GLU A 382 19.12 -27.58 -11.40
CA GLU A 382 19.76 -27.97 -12.67
C GLU A 382 18.83 -27.92 -13.89
N PHE A 383 17.79 -27.08 -13.86
CA PHE A 383 16.80 -26.99 -14.94
C PHE A 383 17.46 -26.75 -16.31
N THR A 384 18.35 -25.76 -16.41
CA THR A 384 19.03 -25.45 -17.68
C THR A 384 19.84 -26.64 -18.20
N GLN A 385 20.58 -27.34 -17.33
CA GLN A 385 21.39 -28.50 -17.71
C GLN A 385 20.52 -29.67 -18.19
N ILE A 386 19.43 -29.99 -17.46
CA ILE A 386 18.48 -31.04 -17.84
C ILE A 386 17.86 -30.72 -19.21
N LEU A 387 17.49 -29.46 -19.46
CA LEU A 387 16.91 -29.04 -20.74
C LEU A 387 17.89 -29.20 -21.91
N GLU A 388 19.17 -28.89 -21.72
CA GLU A 388 20.20 -29.11 -22.73
C GLU A 388 20.41 -30.59 -23.05
N ASP A 389 20.43 -31.45 -22.04
CA ASP A 389 20.57 -32.90 -22.25
C ASP A 389 19.35 -33.49 -22.96
N LEU A 390 18.14 -32.99 -22.67
CA LEU A 390 16.94 -33.38 -23.40
C LEU A 390 16.95 -32.89 -24.86
N ARG A 391 17.46 -31.69 -25.12
CA ARG A 391 17.67 -31.18 -26.48
C ARG A 391 18.59 -32.08 -27.29
N ARG A 392 19.69 -32.56 -26.67
CA ARG A 392 20.60 -33.53 -27.30
C ARG A 392 19.93 -34.87 -27.61
N ARG A 393 18.93 -35.29 -26.83
CA ARG A 393 18.13 -36.51 -27.07
C ARG A 393 17.06 -36.35 -28.17
N GLY A 394 16.81 -35.12 -28.63
CA GLY A 394 15.96 -34.81 -29.78
C GLY A 394 14.67 -34.08 -29.44
N LEU A 395 14.05 -33.49 -30.48
CA LEU A 395 12.91 -32.56 -30.36
C LEU A 395 11.72 -33.12 -29.58
N ARG A 396 11.43 -34.42 -29.70
CA ARG A 396 10.31 -35.04 -29.00
C ARG A 396 10.47 -34.99 -27.48
N ALA A 397 11.68 -35.31 -26.99
CA ALA A 397 11.99 -35.27 -25.56
C ALA A 397 11.95 -33.84 -25.02
N GLU A 398 12.45 -32.88 -25.79
CA GLU A 398 12.35 -31.45 -25.45
C GLU A 398 10.89 -31.00 -25.35
N LEU A 399 10.05 -31.31 -26.34
CA LEU A 399 8.63 -30.92 -26.34
C LEU A 399 7.84 -31.56 -25.19
N GLU A 400 8.11 -32.82 -24.86
CA GLU A 400 7.50 -33.49 -23.71
C GLU A 400 7.89 -32.81 -22.39
N ALA A 401 9.16 -32.42 -22.22
CA ALA A 401 9.63 -31.68 -21.06
C ALA A 401 9.02 -30.26 -20.95
N LEU A 402 8.93 -29.54 -22.07
CA LEU A 402 8.30 -28.22 -22.10
C LEU A 402 6.81 -28.29 -21.72
N ARG A 403 6.10 -29.37 -22.07
CA ARG A 403 4.71 -29.59 -21.62
C ARG A 403 4.60 -29.76 -20.11
N PHE A 404 5.54 -30.48 -19.48
CA PHE A 404 5.60 -30.57 -18.02
C PHE A 404 5.85 -29.20 -17.39
N MET A 405 6.75 -28.39 -17.97
CA MET A 405 7.01 -27.03 -17.49
C MET A 405 5.78 -26.13 -17.61
N LEU A 406 5.08 -26.18 -18.75
CA LEU A 406 3.83 -25.43 -18.95
C LEU A 406 2.76 -25.84 -17.93
N ARG A 407 2.64 -27.14 -17.63
CA ARG A 407 1.72 -27.62 -16.59
C ARG A 407 2.12 -27.13 -15.20
N PHE A 408 3.40 -27.18 -14.85
CA PHE A 408 3.91 -26.66 -13.58
C PHE A 408 3.61 -25.15 -13.43
N GLN A 409 3.89 -24.35 -14.46
CA GLN A 409 3.61 -22.92 -14.48
C GLN A 409 2.11 -22.63 -14.40
N TYR A 410 1.28 -23.42 -15.09
CA TYR A 410 -0.17 -23.29 -15.04
C TYR A 410 -0.74 -23.56 -13.64
N GLU A 411 -0.27 -24.60 -12.96
CA GLU A 411 -0.68 -24.87 -11.57
C GLU A 411 -0.15 -23.80 -10.61
N TRP A 412 1.08 -23.31 -10.78
CA TRP A 412 1.60 -22.17 -10.01
C TRP A 412 0.78 -20.89 -10.20
N GLU A 413 0.29 -20.63 -11.41
CA GLU A 413 -0.56 -19.47 -11.69
C GLU A 413 -1.93 -19.56 -10.99
N LYS A 414 -2.47 -20.78 -10.83
CA LYS A 414 -3.65 -21.00 -9.99
C LYS A 414 -3.35 -20.70 -8.53
N LEU A 415 -2.23 -21.20 -7.99
CA LEU A 415 -1.81 -20.90 -6.61
C LEU A 415 -1.61 -19.41 -6.39
N ARG A 416 -0.95 -18.73 -7.33
CA ARG A 416 -0.75 -17.28 -7.33
C ARG A 416 -2.09 -16.57 -7.20
N THR A 417 -3.07 -16.98 -7.98
CA THR A 417 -4.41 -16.39 -8.00
C THR A 417 -5.23 -16.72 -6.75
N GLU A 418 -5.17 -17.95 -6.26
CA GLU A 418 -5.89 -18.43 -5.07
C GLU A 418 -5.41 -17.72 -3.80
N HIS A 419 -4.09 -17.67 -3.61
CA HIS A 419 -3.45 -17.11 -2.42
C HIS A 419 -3.03 -15.63 -2.58
N ARG A 420 -3.41 -14.99 -3.69
CA ARG A 420 -3.15 -13.57 -4.00
C ARG A 420 -1.65 -13.21 -3.94
N LEU A 421 -0.80 -14.09 -4.44
CA LEU A 421 0.60 -13.75 -4.65
C LEU A 421 0.73 -12.80 -5.84
N ARG A 422 1.77 -11.98 -5.79
CA ARG A 422 2.22 -11.17 -6.92
C ARG A 422 3.51 -11.79 -7.44
N LEU A 423 3.51 -12.16 -8.72
CA LEU A 423 4.75 -12.50 -9.42
C LEU A 423 5.51 -11.20 -9.67
N GLU A 424 6.71 -11.08 -9.10
CA GLU A 424 7.53 -9.88 -9.26
C GLU A 424 8.54 -10.06 -10.40
N LYS A 425 9.16 -11.24 -10.50
CA LYS A 425 10.20 -11.50 -11.51
C LYS A 425 10.43 -12.98 -11.74
N PHE A 426 10.72 -13.37 -12.98
CA PHE A 426 11.33 -14.66 -13.30
C PHE A 426 12.85 -14.56 -13.17
N LEU A 427 13.46 -15.57 -12.54
CA LEU A 427 14.88 -15.63 -12.20
C LEU A 427 15.58 -16.77 -12.95
N GLY A 428 15.43 -16.83 -14.28
CA GLY A 428 15.94 -17.94 -15.09
C GLY A 428 15.20 -19.24 -14.78
N ASP A 429 15.79 -20.07 -13.91
CA ASP A 429 15.30 -21.41 -13.52
C ASP A 429 14.25 -21.35 -12.39
N GLY A 430 13.96 -20.13 -11.91
CA GLY A 430 13.08 -19.86 -10.79
C GLY A 430 12.18 -18.64 -10.96
N ALA A 431 11.45 -18.30 -9.90
CA ALA A 431 10.63 -17.09 -9.86
C ALA A 431 10.52 -16.52 -8.44
N PHE A 432 10.42 -15.20 -8.36
CA PHE A 432 10.19 -14.45 -7.14
C PHE A 432 8.74 -13.98 -7.06
N TYR A 433 8.08 -14.38 -5.98
CA TYR A 433 6.74 -13.94 -5.62
C TYR A 433 6.79 -13.15 -4.32
N SER A 434 5.92 -12.14 -4.22
CA SER A 434 5.65 -11.44 -2.97
C SER A 434 4.19 -11.54 -2.58
N CYS A 435 3.91 -11.47 -1.29
CA CYS A 435 2.56 -11.42 -0.74
C CYS A 435 2.50 -10.45 0.47
N ARG A 436 1.28 -10.22 0.93
CA ARG A 436 0.95 -9.38 2.08
C ARG A 436 0.52 -10.17 3.32
N SER A 437 0.40 -11.50 3.17
CA SER A 437 0.01 -12.44 4.21
C SER A 437 1.06 -13.55 4.28
N ALA A 438 1.60 -13.79 5.48
CA ALA A 438 2.50 -14.89 5.75
C ALA A 438 1.75 -16.22 5.56
N GLN A 439 0.50 -16.29 6.02
CA GLN A 439 -0.33 -17.49 5.90
C GLN A 439 -0.58 -17.88 4.45
N SER A 440 -0.99 -16.92 3.60
CA SER A 440 -1.20 -17.17 2.16
C SER A 440 0.08 -17.64 1.46
N LEU A 441 1.22 -17.02 1.78
CA LEU A 441 2.51 -17.42 1.21
C LEU A 441 2.92 -18.84 1.65
N PHE A 442 2.70 -19.16 2.92
CA PHE A 442 2.96 -20.48 3.49
C PHE A 442 2.11 -21.56 2.81
N PHE A 443 0.80 -21.34 2.65
CA PHE A 443 -0.09 -22.28 1.96
C PHE A 443 0.30 -22.51 0.51
N ALA A 444 0.66 -21.44 -0.22
CA ALA A 444 1.14 -21.56 -1.58
C ALA A 444 2.44 -22.38 -1.66
N ALA A 445 3.37 -22.21 -0.72
CA ALA A 445 4.60 -23.02 -0.67
C ALA A 445 4.32 -24.51 -0.42
N VAL A 446 3.41 -24.83 0.50
CA VAL A 446 3.00 -26.21 0.79
C VAL A 446 2.37 -26.86 -0.44
N GLN A 447 1.41 -26.19 -1.07
CA GLN A 447 0.74 -26.70 -2.26
C GLN A 447 1.69 -26.79 -3.46
N GLY A 448 2.58 -25.80 -3.64
CA GLY A 448 3.60 -25.80 -4.69
C GLY A 448 4.56 -26.97 -4.57
N ARG A 449 4.95 -27.35 -3.34
CA ARG A 449 5.75 -28.56 -3.07
C ARG A 449 5.01 -29.82 -3.51
N LEU A 450 3.72 -29.94 -3.17
CA LEU A 450 2.91 -31.11 -3.51
C LEU A 450 2.69 -31.24 -5.02
N ILE A 451 2.48 -30.12 -5.72
CA ILE A 451 2.36 -30.08 -7.18
C ILE A 451 3.65 -30.56 -7.85
N TYR A 452 4.81 -30.12 -7.34
CA TYR A 452 6.11 -30.59 -7.84
C TYR A 452 6.27 -32.10 -7.67
N GLU A 453 5.97 -32.64 -6.49
CA GLU A 453 6.04 -34.08 -6.24
C GLU A 453 5.08 -34.87 -7.15
N GLU A 454 3.86 -34.35 -7.38
CA GLU A 454 2.92 -34.99 -8.31
C GLU A 454 3.47 -35.08 -9.74
N LEU A 455 4.04 -33.98 -10.25
CA LEU A 455 4.62 -33.97 -11.59
C LEU A 455 5.83 -34.90 -11.69
N ARG A 456 6.63 -34.99 -10.62
CA ARG A 456 7.76 -35.92 -10.53
C ARG A 456 7.29 -37.37 -10.59
N GLU A 457 6.26 -37.74 -9.82
CA GLU A 457 5.64 -39.08 -9.85
C GLU A 457 5.09 -39.42 -11.24
N GLN A 458 4.66 -38.42 -12.01
CA GLN A 458 4.18 -38.57 -13.39
C GLN A 458 5.30 -38.61 -14.44
N GLY A 459 6.57 -38.64 -14.02
CA GLY A 459 7.72 -38.76 -14.91
C GLY A 459 8.28 -37.44 -15.45
N CYS A 460 8.04 -36.32 -14.76
CA CYS A 460 8.66 -35.04 -15.10
C CYS A 460 10.20 -35.17 -15.12
N PRO A 461 10.88 -34.71 -16.17
CA PRO A 461 12.33 -34.82 -16.26
C PRO A 461 13.07 -33.84 -15.34
N PHE A 462 12.42 -32.77 -14.86
CA PHE A 462 13.00 -31.79 -13.94
C PHE A 462 12.88 -32.27 -12.48
N ASN A 463 13.48 -33.42 -12.18
CA ASN A 463 13.30 -34.16 -10.93
C ASN A 463 14.50 -34.05 -9.97
N HIS A 464 15.43 -33.13 -10.18
CA HIS A 464 16.61 -32.98 -9.29
C HIS A 464 16.31 -32.14 -8.02
N GLY A 465 15.12 -31.56 -7.94
CA GLY A 465 14.62 -30.83 -6.77
C GLY A 465 13.97 -29.51 -7.13
N LEU A 466 13.15 -29.02 -6.21
CA LEU A 466 12.59 -27.67 -6.22
C LEU A 466 13.11 -26.99 -4.96
N ARG A 467 13.95 -25.97 -5.07
CA ARG A 467 14.38 -25.16 -3.92
C ARG A 467 13.33 -24.11 -3.67
N MET A 468 12.93 -23.93 -2.41
CA MET A 468 12.07 -22.81 -2.01
C MET A 468 12.66 -22.12 -0.78
N ALA A 469 12.56 -20.79 -0.74
CA ALA A 469 12.90 -19.99 0.42
C ALA A 469 11.78 -19.00 0.71
N LEU A 470 11.39 -18.88 1.98
CA LEU A 470 10.38 -17.95 2.46
C LEU A 470 10.97 -17.02 3.51
N ASN A 471 10.69 -15.72 3.39
CA ASN A 471 11.05 -14.74 4.40
C ASN A 471 10.02 -13.62 4.55
N VAL A 472 10.29 -12.74 5.51
CA VAL A 472 9.68 -11.42 5.63
C VAL A 472 10.80 -10.39 5.63
N GLY A 473 10.65 -9.33 4.83
CA GLY A 473 11.70 -8.32 4.71
C GLY A 473 11.17 -6.97 4.24
N THR A 474 12.03 -5.98 4.37
CA THR A 474 11.83 -4.66 3.76
C THR A 474 12.47 -4.67 2.37
N TYR A 475 11.68 -4.27 1.38
CA TYR A 475 12.07 -4.15 -0.01
C TYR A 475 11.89 -2.69 -0.45
N HIS A 476 12.79 -2.18 -1.27
CA HIS A 476 12.63 -0.91 -1.93
C HIS A 476 12.05 -1.13 -3.33
N LEU A 477 10.91 -0.52 -3.60
CA LEU A 477 10.26 -0.54 -4.89
C LEU A 477 10.68 0.67 -5.70
N LEU A 478 11.45 0.44 -6.75
CA LEU A 478 11.79 1.48 -7.72
C LEU A 478 10.95 1.31 -8.99
N PRO A 479 10.18 2.33 -9.41
CA PRO A 479 9.49 2.28 -10.69
C PRO A 479 10.51 2.28 -11.82
N MET A 480 10.34 1.37 -12.78
CA MET A 480 11.16 1.31 -13.97
C MET A 480 10.43 1.97 -15.14
N MET A 481 11.14 2.84 -15.85
CA MET A 481 10.62 3.50 -17.05
C MET A 481 10.89 2.62 -18.26
N GLY A 482 9.85 2.23 -19.01
CA GLY A 482 10.05 1.39 -20.21
C GLY A 482 8.82 0.75 -20.87
N GLY A 483 7.59 0.96 -20.39
CA GLY A 483 6.39 0.38 -21.01
C GLY A 483 5.09 1.11 -20.67
N GLN A 484 3.97 0.70 -21.29
CA GLN A 484 2.62 1.25 -21.01
C GLN A 484 2.11 0.93 -19.59
N LYS A 485 2.70 -0.07 -18.92
CA LYS A 485 2.45 -0.42 -17.51
C LYS A 485 3.69 -0.13 -16.68
N VAL A 486 3.48 0.39 -15.47
CA VAL A 486 4.55 0.64 -14.49
C VAL A 486 5.08 -0.69 -13.97
N SER A 487 6.32 -1.04 -14.34
CA SER A 487 7.04 -2.14 -13.71
C SER A 487 7.81 -1.62 -12.49
N PHE A 488 7.97 -2.47 -11.49
CA PHE A 488 8.77 -2.16 -10.30
C PHE A 488 9.91 -3.15 -10.22
N GLU A 489 11.11 -2.66 -9.89
CA GLU A 489 12.22 -3.50 -9.48
C GLU A 489 12.33 -3.48 -7.96
N PHE A 490 12.63 -4.65 -7.41
CA PHE A 490 12.77 -4.88 -5.97
C PHE A 490 14.24 -4.86 -5.59
N PHE A 491 14.56 -4.07 -4.57
CA PHE A 491 15.88 -4.01 -3.97
C PHE A 491 15.81 -4.20 -2.47
N GLY A 492 16.93 -4.50 -1.83
CA GLY A 492 17.05 -4.54 -0.38
C GLY A 492 17.39 -5.92 0.18
N GLN A 493 17.67 -5.93 1.47
CA GLN A 493 18.21 -7.08 2.20
C GLN A 493 17.30 -8.32 2.11
N GLY A 494 15.97 -8.15 2.11
CA GLY A 494 15.03 -9.26 2.01
C GLY A 494 15.13 -10.06 0.70
N LEU A 495 15.47 -9.42 -0.43
CA LEU A 495 15.69 -10.13 -1.69
C LEU A 495 17.06 -10.83 -1.72
N VAL A 496 18.08 -10.20 -1.15
CA VAL A 496 19.43 -10.79 -1.00
C VAL A 496 19.34 -12.05 -0.15
N GLU A 497 18.60 -12.00 0.96
CA GLU A 497 18.36 -13.15 1.84
C GLU A 497 17.71 -14.31 1.08
N LEU A 498 16.61 -14.07 0.37
CA LEU A 498 15.94 -15.11 -0.43
C LEU A 498 16.88 -15.73 -1.46
N SER A 499 17.64 -14.89 -2.18
CA SER A 499 18.60 -15.37 -3.18
C SER A 499 19.69 -16.24 -2.56
N ARG A 500 20.19 -15.91 -1.36
CA ARG A 500 21.19 -16.74 -0.64
C ARG A 500 20.60 -18.07 -0.16
N LEU A 501 19.34 -18.08 0.24
CA LEU A 501 18.66 -19.29 0.69
C LEU A 501 18.32 -20.26 -0.45
N THR A 502 18.18 -19.77 -1.68
CA THR A 502 17.94 -20.63 -2.86
C THR A 502 19.21 -20.95 -3.66
N THR A 503 20.28 -20.15 -3.53
CA THR A 503 21.60 -20.44 -4.12
C THR A 503 22.42 -21.33 -3.20
N GLY A 504 22.05 -22.61 -3.11
CA GLY A 504 22.94 -23.60 -2.51
C GLY A 504 24.15 -23.78 -3.44
N LYS A 505 25.34 -23.35 -3.00
CA LYS A 505 26.58 -23.80 -3.65
C LYS A 505 26.64 -25.31 -3.46
N SER A 506 26.50 -26.07 -4.54
CA SER A 506 26.84 -27.48 -4.49
C SER A 506 28.35 -27.60 -4.23
N PRO A 507 28.82 -28.67 -3.58
CA PRO A 507 30.24 -29.01 -3.47
C PRO A 507 30.91 -29.30 -4.83
N LYS A 508 30.30 -28.90 -5.96
CA LYS A 508 30.89 -28.91 -7.31
C LYS A 508 32.28 -28.28 -7.34
N GLU A 509 32.59 -27.28 -6.51
CA GLU A 509 33.95 -26.73 -6.47
C GLU A 509 35.01 -27.78 -6.07
N VAL A 510 34.70 -28.71 -5.16
CA VAL A 510 35.62 -29.79 -4.74
C VAL A 510 35.66 -30.92 -5.78
N GLU A 511 34.52 -31.25 -6.39
CA GLU A 511 34.45 -32.23 -7.49
C GLU A 511 35.12 -31.73 -8.77
N ASP A 512 34.97 -30.44 -9.12
CA ASP A 512 35.63 -29.79 -10.25
C ASP A 512 37.16 -29.73 -10.04
N ILE A 513 37.62 -29.51 -8.80
CA ILE A 513 39.04 -29.60 -8.44
C ILE A 513 39.53 -31.05 -8.58
N ALA A 514 38.74 -32.04 -8.12
CA ALA A 514 39.09 -33.45 -8.27
C ALA A 514 39.21 -33.84 -9.75
N ASP A 515 38.21 -33.49 -10.56
CA ASP A 515 38.16 -33.76 -12.00
C ASP A 515 39.29 -33.03 -12.75
N PHE A 516 39.59 -31.78 -12.39
CA PHE A 516 40.72 -31.04 -12.95
C PHE A 516 42.05 -31.72 -12.65
N LEU A 517 42.27 -32.18 -11.42
CA LEU A 517 43.50 -32.86 -11.03
C LEU A 517 43.63 -34.22 -11.73
N VAL A 518 42.55 -35.00 -11.80
CA VAL A 518 42.55 -36.28 -12.52
C VAL A 518 42.79 -36.07 -14.02
N ALA A 519 42.15 -35.07 -14.65
CA ALA A 519 42.37 -34.72 -16.06
C ALA A 519 43.80 -34.24 -16.35
N ARG A 520 44.53 -33.75 -15.34
CA ARG A 520 45.95 -33.38 -15.43
C ARG A 520 46.91 -34.56 -15.18
N GLY A 521 46.38 -35.76 -15.00
CA GLY A 521 47.17 -36.99 -14.87
C GLY A 521 47.58 -37.34 -13.44
N TYR A 522 47.01 -36.67 -12.43
CA TYR A 522 47.18 -37.09 -11.05
C TYR A 522 46.37 -38.36 -10.76
N ASP A 523 46.93 -39.25 -9.93
CA ASP A 523 46.28 -40.51 -9.56
C ASP A 523 44.98 -40.26 -8.77
N LEU A 524 43.90 -40.93 -9.18
CA LEU A 524 42.58 -40.75 -8.58
C LEU A 524 42.58 -41.05 -7.07
N HIS A 525 43.24 -42.12 -6.63
CA HIS A 525 43.27 -42.46 -5.20
C HIS A 525 43.99 -41.39 -4.38
N LYS A 526 45.10 -40.85 -4.89
CA LYS A 526 45.84 -39.76 -4.22
C LYS A 526 45.09 -38.43 -4.24
N VAL A 527 44.36 -38.12 -5.31
CA VAL A 527 43.51 -36.92 -5.39
C VAL A 527 42.37 -37.03 -4.39
N LEU A 528 41.72 -38.18 -4.30
CA LEU A 528 40.63 -38.42 -3.34
C LEU A 528 41.16 -38.37 -1.89
N GLU A 529 42.30 -38.98 -1.58
CA GLU A 529 42.95 -38.91 -0.26
C GLU A 529 43.34 -37.47 0.12
N PHE A 530 43.85 -36.70 -0.84
CA PHE A 530 44.21 -35.29 -0.65
C PHE A 530 42.98 -34.39 -0.36
N LEU A 531 41.86 -34.66 -1.03
CA LEU A 531 40.62 -33.92 -0.85
C LEU A 531 39.75 -34.46 0.30
N GLU A 532 40.08 -35.64 0.84
CA GLU A 532 39.31 -36.34 1.88
C GLU A 532 38.98 -35.46 3.11
N PRO A 533 39.89 -34.60 3.62
CA PRO A 533 39.55 -33.69 4.73
C PRO A 533 38.41 -32.71 4.41
N VAL A 534 38.34 -32.23 3.17
CA VAL A 534 37.28 -31.30 2.70
C VAL A 534 36.01 -32.07 2.27
N ARG A 535 36.17 -33.31 1.80
CA ARG A 535 35.06 -34.22 1.51
C ARG A 535 34.38 -34.73 2.78
N HIS A 536 35.11 -34.87 3.90
CA HIS A 536 34.55 -35.20 5.20
C HIS A 536 33.57 -34.13 5.71
N GLU A 537 33.93 -32.85 5.61
CA GLU A 537 33.04 -31.72 5.94
C GLU A 537 31.82 -31.61 4.99
N SER A 538 31.87 -32.34 3.85
CA SER A 538 30.82 -32.42 2.83
C SER A 538 29.97 -33.70 2.90
N ARG A 539 30.12 -34.54 3.94
CA ARG A 539 29.34 -35.79 4.06
C ARG A 539 27.86 -35.51 4.26
N LEU A 540 27.04 -36.12 3.40
CA LEU A 540 25.57 -36.12 3.50
C LEU A 540 25.14 -36.76 4.83
N PRO A 541 24.30 -36.11 5.65
CA PRO A 541 23.68 -36.75 6.81
C PRO A 541 22.90 -38.01 6.39
N GLU A 542 22.87 -39.07 7.22
CA GLU A 542 22.17 -40.33 6.88
C GLU A 542 20.69 -40.10 6.50
N PHE A 543 19.99 -39.19 7.19
CA PHE A 543 18.61 -38.82 6.87
C PHE A 543 18.44 -38.17 5.49
N ALA A 544 19.49 -37.56 4.92
CA ALA A 544 19.48 -36.96 3.60
C ALA A 544 19.56 -38.00 2.48
N GLN A 545 20.06 -39.22 2.78
CA GLN A 545 20.05 -40.33 1.82
C GLN A 545 18.63 -40.88 1.60
N GLU A 546 17.78 -40.84 2.63
CA GLU A 546 16.36 -41.23 2.53
C GLU A 546 15.46 -40.13 1.95
N ARG A 547 15.93 -38.88 1.94
CA ARG A 547 15.20 -37.70 1.48
C ARG A 547 15.98 -36.93 0.40
N PRO A 548 15.80 -37.25 -0.90
CA PRO A 548 16.59 -36.66 -1.98
C PRO A 548 16.45 -35.13 -2.12
N TYR A 549 15.44 -34.51 -1.52
CA TYR A 549 15.17 -33.06 -1.57
C TYR A 549 15.12 -32.42 -0.18
N ALA A 550 16.03 -32.81 0.71
CA ALA A 550 16.14 -32.23 2.05
C ALA A 550 16.87 -30.88 2.05
N ALA A 551 16.65 -30.09 3.11
CA ALA A 551 17.54 -28.99 3.47
C ALA A 551 18.29 -29.34 4.75
N TYR A 552 19.58 -29.07 4.80
CA TYR A 552 20.43 -29.30 5.97
C TYR A 552 21.64 -28.38 5.96
N LEU A 553 22.30 -28.29 7.12
CA LEU A 553 23.57 -27.59 7.26
C LEU A 553 24.71 -28.60 7.20
N LEU A 554 25.74 -28.27 6.44
CA LEU A 554 27.01 -28.99 6.44
C LEU A 554 27.78 -28.71 7.75
N GLU A 555 28.81 -29.50 8.04
CA GLU A 555 29.61 -29.33 9.28
C GLU A 555 30.29 -27.95 9.33
N ASN A 556 30.61 -27.37 8.17
CA ASN A 556 31.16 -26.03 8.03
C ASN A 556 30.11 -24.90 8.23
N GLY A 557 28.83 -25.24 8.48
CA GLY A 557 27.73 -24.29 8.67
C GLY A 557 27.10 -23.75 7.38
N GLU A 558 27.53 -24.22 6.20
CA GLU A 558 26.92 -23.86 4.92
C GLU A 558 25.57 -24.55 4.73
N LEU A 559 24.62 -23.83 4.13
CA LEU A 559 23.30 -24.35 3.81
C LEU A 559 23.32 -25.12 2.50
N GLN A 560 22.95 -26.39 2.54
CA GLN A 560 22.56 -27.14 1.37
C GLN A 560 21.04 -27.23 1.30
N ASN A 561 20.45 -26.49 0.36
CA ASN A 561 19.01 -26.45 0.16
C ASN A 561 18.61 -27.18 -1.13
N LEU A 562 17.89 -28.30 -1.02
CA LEU A 562 17.13 -28.92 -2.11
C LEU A 562 15.62 -28.97 -1.80
N GLY A 563 15.23 -28.49 -0.61
CA GLY A 563 13.89 -28.56 -0.05
C GLY A 563 13.23 -27.19 0.04
N THR A 564 12.50 -26.94 1.13
CA THR A 564 11.92 -25.63 1.43
C THR A 564 12.47 -25.13 2.75
N VAL A 565 12.94 -23.89 2.79
CA VAL A 565 13.46 -23.26 4.01
C VAL A 565 12.71 -21.97 4.34
N LEU A 566 12.63 -21.66 5.63
CA LEU A 566 11.94 -20.49 6.16
C LEU A 566 12.79 -19.82 7.23
N THR A 567 12.79 -18.49 7.24
CA THR A 567 13.45 -17.72 8.30
C THR A 567 12.61 -17.68 9.56
N GLU A 568 13.26 -17.53 10.72
CA GLU A 568 12.54 -17.36 11.98
C GLU A 568 11.60 -16.15 11.97
N ALA A 569 12.03 -15.05 11.35
CA ALA A 569 11.22 -13.84 11.22
C ALA A 569 9.90 -14.12 10.49
N PHE A 570 9.93 -14.94 9.43
CA PHE A 570 8.72 -15.35 8.74
C PHE A 570 7.79 -16.18 9.64
N LEU A 571 8.34 -17.15 10.39
CA LEU A 571 7.55 -17.97 11.32
C LEU A 571 6.92 -17.14 12.46
N ARG A 572 7.60 -16.08 12.93
CA ARG A 572 7.04 -15.14 13.93
C ARG A 572 5.79 -14.46 13.40
N GLU A 573 5.87 -13.93 12.18
CA GLU A 573 4.73 -13.29 11.54
C GLU A 573 3.61 -14.28 11.22
N LEU A 574 3.97 -15.50 10.81
CA LEU A 574 3.03 -16.57 10.56
C LEU A 574 2.26 -16.94 11.84
N GLU A 575 2.93 -17.07 12.98
CA GLU A 575 2.29 -17.35 14.28
C GLU A 575 1.34 -16.20 14.71
N LEU A 576 1.76 -14.95 14.53
CA LEU A 576 0.95 -13.77 14.84
C LEU A 576 -0.31 -13.69 13.97
N GLU A 577 -0.19 -13.93 12.67
CA GLU A 577 -1.32 -13.91 11.74
C GLU A 577 -2.25 -15.11 11.97
N TRP A 578 -1.67 -16.28 12.24
CA TRP A 578 -2.37 -17.55 12.31
C TRP A 578 -2.87 -17.93 13.71
N SER A 579 -2.91 -16.99 14.66
CA SER A 579 -3.61 -16.94 15.97
C SER A 579 -3.88 -18.25 16.77
N ASN A 580 -4.39 -19.32 16.18
CA ASN A 580 -4.56 -20.64 16.79
C ASN A 580 -4.38 -21.79 15.76
N PRO A 581 -3.14 -22.08 15.31
CA PRO A 581 -2.90 -23.16 14.37
C PRO A 581 -3.11 -24.52 15.04
N ARG A 582 -3.67 -25.50 14.31
CA ARG A 582 -3.74 -26.89 14.78
C ARG A 582 -2.38 -27.54 14.60
N LEU A 583 -1.65 -27.70 15.70
CA LEU A 583 -0.31 -28.29 15.74
C LEU A 583 -0.36 -29.75 16.18
N GLY A 584 0.52 -30.57 15.63
CA GLY A 584 0.80 -31.93 16.09
C GLY A 584 2.28 -32.24 15.97
N GLN A 585 2.72 -33.36 16.51
CA GLN A 585 4.09 -33.84 16.41
C GLN A 585 4.11 -35.22 15.77
N VAL A 586 5.15 -35.48 14.99
CA VAL A 586 5.39 -36.78 14.39
C VAL A 586 6.89 -37.03 14.28
N GLU A 587 7.30 -38.28 14.40
CA GLU A 587 8.64 -38.71 14.00
C GLU A 587 8.58 -39.25 12.58
N ALA A 588 9.36 -38.67 11.68
CA ALA A 588 9.43 -39.09 10.28
C ALA A 588 10.88 -38.96 9.79
N TRP A 589 11.36 -40.00 9.10
CA TRP A 589 12.75 -40.11 8.63
C TRP A 589 13.78 -39.95 9.75
N GLY A 590 13.50 -40.56 10.91
CA GLY A 590 14.37 -40.49 12.11
C GLY A 590 14.47 -39.11 12.76
N LEU A 591 13.55 -38.19 12.43
CA LEU A 591 13.60 -36.79 12.86
C LEU A 591 12.25 -36.35 13.45
N PRO A 592 12.26 -35.52 14.51
CA PRO A 592 11.04 -34.94 15.05
C PRO A 592 10.57 -33.76 14.18
N TRP A 593 9.27 -33.75 13.88
CA TRP A 593 8.61 -32.70 13.11
C TRP A 593 7.45 -32.10 13.88
N LEU A 594 7.36 -30.77 13.87
CA LEU A 594 6.14 -30.08 14.23
C LEU A 594 5.26 -29.98 12.98
N VAL A 595 4.06 -30.50 13.05
CA VAL A 595 3.14 -30.58 11.91
C VAL A 595 2.01 -29.57 12.10
N VAL A 596 1.73 -28.80 11.06
CA VAL A 596 0.62 -27.84 11.00
C VAL A 596 -0.30 -28.18 9.84
N MET A 597 -1.61 -28.09 10.08
CA MET A 597 -2.61 -28.26 9.02
C MET A 597 -2.64 -27.01 8.12
N ALA A 598 -2.26 -27.16 6.86
CA ALA A 598 -2.15 -26.08 5.88
C ALA A 598 -3.39 -26.01 4.97
N GLY A 599 -4.58 -25.85 5.55
CA GLY A 599 -5.83 -25.74 4.77
C GLY A 599 -7.07 -25.51 5.63
N MET A 600 -8.12 -24.96 5.02
CA MET A 600 -9.40 -24.67 5.70
C MET A 600 -10.34 -25.89 5.81
N GLY A 601 -10.07 -26.96 5.05
CA GLY A 601 -10.99 -28.09 4.85
C GLY A 601 -10.87 -29.26 5.82
N GLY A 602 -10.01 -29.19 6.85
CA GLY A 602 -9.87 -30.23 7.87
C GLY A 602 -9.17 -31.53 7.40
N THR A 603 -8.99 -31.74 6.10
CA THR A 603 -8.45 -32.99 5.51
C THR A 603 -7.02 -32.88 4.98
N GLY A 604 -6.45 -31.66 4.91
CA GLY A 604 -5.11 -31.39 4.38
C GLY A 604 -5.11 -30.21 3.41
N PRO A 605 -3.96 -29.84 2.83
CA PRO A 605 -2.64 -30.46 3.02
C PRO A 605 -2.02 -30.16 4.41
N TRP A 606 -0.96 -30.87 4.75
CA TRP A 606 -0.23 -30.73 6.02
C TRP A 606 1.22 -30.32 5.76
N ALA A 607 1.79 -29.55 6.67
CA ALA A 607 3.17 -29.09 6.57
C ALA A 607 3.96 -29.49 7.82
N GLY A 608 5.15 -30.04 7.63
CA GLY A 608 6.09 -30.34 8.71
C GLY A 608 7.14 -29.26 8.80
N LEU A 609 7.49 -28.85 10.01
CA LEU A 609 8.47 -27.82 10.31
C LEU A 609 9.51 -28.38 11.28
N ARG A 610 10.78 -28.08 11.03
CA ARG A 610 11.90 -28.47 11.88
C ARG A 610 12.97 -27.38 11.89
N PHE A 611 13.62 -27.18 13.02
CA PHE A 611 14.77 -26.29 13.12
C PHE A 611 16.00 -26.91 12.46
N LEU A 612 16.71 -26.15 11.62
CA LEU A 612 17.96 -26.59 10.98
C LEU A 612 19.20 -26.14 11.73
N GLY A 613 19.20 -24.91 12.25
CA GLY A 613 20.37 -24.30 12.87
C GLY A 613 20.46 -22.81 12.56
N VAL A 614 21.59 -22.20 12.94
CA VAL A 614 21.93 -20.81 12.61
C VAL A 614 22.85 -20.82 11.40
N ILE A 615 22.47 -20.11 10.34
CA ILE A 615 23.27 -19.99 9.13
C ILE A 615 24.06 -18.69 9.08
N HIS A 616 25.16 -18.68 8.33
CA HIS A 616 26.05 -17.53 8.17
C HIS A 616 26.16 -17.12 6.69
N PRO A 617 25.06 -16.59 6.08
CA PRO A 617 25.08 -16.27 4.66
C PRO A 617 25.95 -15.05 4.37
N LYS A 618 26.73 -15.14 3.29
CA LYS A 618 27.65 -14.06 2.88
C LYS A 618 26.93 -12.72 2.72
N GLY A 619 27.37 -11.73 3.50
CA GLY A 619 26.88 -10.35 3.45
C GLY A 619 25.60 -10.10 4.26
N LEU A 620 25.24 -11.02 5.16
CA LEU A 620 24.09 -10.91 6.06
C LEU A 620 24.51 -11.31 7.48
N GLU A 621 23.80 -10.80 8.47
CA GLU A 621 23.95 -11.24 9.86
C GLU A 621 23.53 -12.71 10.00
N PRO A 622 24.11 -13.48 10.93
CA PRO A 622 23.69 -14.85 11.18
C PRO A 622 22.24 -14.91 11.69
N PHE A 623 21.46 -15.89 11.21
CA PHE A 623 20.07 -16.04 11.67
C PHE A 623 19.59 -17.49 11.71
N PRO A 624 18.58 -17.80 12.54
CA PRO A 624 18.01 -19.14 12.65
C PRO A 624 17.17 -19.51 11.43
N LEU A 625 17.34 -20.75 10.95
CA LEU A 625 16.67 -21.28 9.76
C LEU A 625 15.88 -22.56 10.08
N TYR A 626 14.77 -22.75 9.38
CA TYR A 626 13.87 -23.89 9.52
C TYR A 626 13.63 -24.56 8.17
N GLU A 627 13.38 -25.86 8.19
CA GLU A 627 12.99 -26.68 7.04
C GLU A 627 11.48 -26.88 7.03
N MET A 628 10.87 -26.90 5.85
CA MET A 628 9.49 -27.32 5.63
C MET A 628 9.39 -28.51 4.68
N VAL A 629 8.50 -29.43 5.04
CA VAL A 629 8.02 -30.53 4.19
C VAL A 629 6.50 -30.45 4.05
N ALA A 630 5.95 -31.14 3.06
CA ALA A 630 4.52 -31.17 2.81
C ALA A 630 4.01 -32.61 2.67
N TRP A 631 2.81 -32.87 3.21
CA TRP A 631 2.07 -34.11 3.03
C TRP A 631 0.67 -33.81 2.50
N ARG A 632 0.20 -34.66 1.58
CA ARG A 632 -1.18 -34.57 1.06
C ARG A 632 -2.22 -34.89 2.13
N GLN A 633 -1.89 -35.81 3.03
CA GLN A 633 -2.74 -36.29 4.13
C GLN A 633 -1.98 -36.18 5.45
N ALA A 634 -2.65 -36.40 6.58
CA ALA A 634 -1.99 -36.38 7.89
C ALA A 634 -0.86 -37.43 7.92
N PRO A 635 0.36 -37.07 8.36
CA PRO A 635 1.45 -38.02 8.42
C PRO A 635 1.13 -39.18 9.40
N PRO A 636 1.54 -40.42 9.09
CA PRO A 636 1.34 -41.55 9.99
C PRO A 636 1.98 -41.29 11.36
N GLY A 637 1.27 -41.59 12.45
CA GLY A 637 1.79 -41.38 13.81
C GLY A 637 1.66 -39.94 14.33
N LEU A 638 0.93 -39.05 13.64
CA LEU A 638 0.66 -37.70 14.09
C LEU A 638 -0.07 -37.67 15.45
N ALA A 639 0.58 -37.08 16.46
CA ALA A 639 -0.01 -36.80 17.76
C ALA A 639 -0.36 -35.30 17.87
N MET A 640 -1.65 -34.97 18.02
CA MET A 640 -2.08 -33.56 18.11
C MET A 640 -1.68 -32.93 19.44
N LEU A 641 -1.20 -31.69 19.39
CA LEU A 641 -0.88 -30.88 20.55
C LEU A 641 -2.11 -30.11 21.07
N PRO A 642 -2.09 -29.66 22.33
CA PRO A 642 -3.17 -28.83 22.89
C PRO A 642 -3.43 -27.56 22.05
N PRO A 643 -4.69 -27.10 21.92
CA PRO A 643 -5.00 -25.82 21.30
C PRO A 643 -4.27 -24.64 21.98
N GLY A 644 -3.91 -23.62 21.20
CA GLY A 644 -3.16 -22.46 21.70
C GLY A 644 -1.67 -22.72 21.98
N THR A 645 -1.16 -23.90 21.63
CA THR A 645 0.29 -24.19 21.71
C THR A 645 1.07 -23.24 20.79
N PRO A 646 2.13 -22.55 21.27
CA PRO A 646 2.86 -21.60 20.45
C PRO A 646 3.79 -22.32 19.45
N LEU A 647 3.74 -21.92 18.19
CA LEU A 647 4.48 -22.51 17.07
C LEU A 647 6.00 -22.45 17.30
N LEU A 648 6.54 -21.26 17.54
CA LEU A 648 8.00 -21.08 17.61
C LEU A 648 8.64 -21.67 18.85
N SER A 649 7.99 -21.51 20.01
CA SER A 649 8.50 -22.09 21.26
C SER A 649 8.56 -23.62 21.17
N THR A 650 7.57 -24.23 20.52
CA THR A 650 7.52 -25.69 20.32
C THR A 650 8.62 -26.15 19.38
N LEU A 651 8.84 -25.47 18.24
CA LEU A 651 9.93 -25.79 17.33
C LEU A 651 11.30 -25.73 18.01
N ARG A 652 11.54 -24.72 18.85
CA ARG A 652 12.78 -24.60 19.63
C ARG A 652 12.93 -25.71 20.67
N SER A 653 11.85 -26.10 21.35
CA SER A 653 11.89 -27.22 22.31
C SER A 653 12.22 -28.55 21.64
N LEU A 654 11.65 -28.81 20.46
CA LEU A 654 11.92 -30.01 19.66
C LEU A 654 13.37 -30.06 19.20
N ALA A 655 13.97 -28.91 18.89
CA ALA A 655 15.38 -28.82 18.51
C ALA A 655 16.34 -29.14 19.67
N GLN A 656 15.95 -28.84 20.91
CA GLN A 656 16.77 -29.05 22.11
C GLN A 656 16.62 -30.47 22.69
N GLY A 657 15.79 -31.33 22.11
CA GLY A 657 15.53 -32.68 22.63
C GLY A 657 14.74 -32.69 23.94
N VAL A 658 14.11 -31.59 24.31
CA VAL A 658 13.35 -31.44 25.56
C VAL A 658 11.87 -31.68 25.27
N SER A 659 11.32 -32.80 25.76
CA SER A 659 9.86 -33.00 25.78
C SER A 659 9.18 -31.86 26.55
N PRO A 660 8.03 -31.33 26.10
CA PRO A 660 7.38 -30.17 26.71
C PRO A 660 6.71 -30.48 28.07
N VAL A 661 7.14 -31.52 28.77
CA VAL A 661 6.60 -31.93 30.06
C VAL A 661 7.74 -32.03 31.05
N SER A 662 8.05 -30.90 31.67
CA SER A 662 8.37 -30.76 33.11
C SER A 662 8.84 -29.33 33.36
N GLN A 663 7.99 -28.55 34.02
CA GLN A 663 8.40 -27.32 34.68
C GLN A 663 9.42 -27.67 35.77
N SER A 664 10.69 -27.37 35.55
CA SER A 664 11.62 -27.09 36.65
C SER A 664 12.75 -26.19 36.19
N ALA A 665 12.67 -24.92 36.61
CA ALA A 665 13.77 -23.96 36.75
C ALA A 665 14.76 -23.86 35.58
N ALA A 666 14.27 -23.49 34.40
CA ALA A 666 15.12 -22.83 33.42
C ALA A 666 15.52 -21.45 33.98
N SER A 667 16.80 -21.10 33.87
CA SER A 667 17.24 -19.71 33.94
C SER A 667 16.36 -18.90 32.99
N GLU A 668 15.45 -18.08 33.52
CA GLU A 668 14.57 -17.22 32.71
C GLU A 668 15.47 -16.34 31.84
N GLU A 669 15.51 -16.63 30.55
CA GLU A 669 16.18 -15.79 29.56
C GLU A 669 15.61 -14.38 29.68
N LEU A 670 16.48 -13.39 29.91
CA LEU A 670 16.08 -12.03 30.23
C LEU A 670 15.28 -11.44 29.06
N ASP A 671 14.03 -11.01 29.29
CA ASP A 671 13.21 -10.47 28.19
C ASP A 671 13.99 -9.34 27.50
N PRO A 672 14.23 -9.43 26.18
CA PRO A 672 15.08 -8.49 25.47
C PRO A 672 14.55 -7.06 25.52
N ARG A 673 13.27 -6.89 25.83
CA ARG A 673 12.60 -5.58 25.96
C ARG A 673 12.64 -5.03 27.38
N LEU A 674 13.10 -5.80 28.37
CA LEU A 674 13.12 -5.34 29.75
C LEU A 674 14.02 -4.12 29.88
N CYS A 675 13.42 -3.00 30.27
CA CYS A 675 14.01 -1.69 30.28
C CYS A 675 13.80 -1.02 31.63
N VAL A 676 14.85 -0.36 32.11
CA VAL A 676 14.82 0.56 33.24
C VAL A 676 14.78 1.97 32.68
N ALA A 677 13.77 2.77 33.02
CA ALA A 677 13.74 4.21 32.73
C ALA A 677 13.68 5.03 34.01
N SER A 678 14.16 6.28 33.96
CA SER A 678 14.07 7.21 35.06
C SER A 678 13.98 8.65 34.58
N SER A 679 13.40 9.51 35.41
CA SER A 679 13.45 10.96 35.29
C SER A 679 13.39 11.60 36.68
N LEU A 680 13.71 12.88 36.78
CA LEU A 680 13.42 13.67 37.98
C LEU A 680 11.93 14.05 38.00
N GLU A 681 11.33 14.02 39.20
CA GLU A 681 10.01 14.58 39.48
C GLU A 681 10.14 16.06 39.90
N ASP A 682 9.02 16.79 39.94
CA ASP A 682 8.98 18.23 40.23
C ASP A 682 9.50 18.57 41.65
N ASP A 683 9.56 17.58 42.55
CA ASP A 683 10.14 17.69 43.89
C ASP A 683 11.66 17.38 43.95
N GLY A 684 12.29 17.17 42.79
CA GLY A 684 13.71 16.87 42.63
C GLY A 684 14.08 15.41 42.92
N ARG A 685 13.12 14.53 43.24
CA ARG A 685 13.40 13.11 43.48
C ARG A 685 13.46 12.33 42.18
N ARG A 686 14.39 11.38 42.08
CA ARG A 686 14.49 10.49 40.92
C ARG A 686 13.48 9.35 41.02
N ALA A 687 12.60 9.27 40.03
CA ALA A 687 11.66 8.17 39.88
C ALA A 687 12.21 7.13 38.92
N TRP A 688 12.15 5.86 39.31
CA TRP A 688 12.59 4.74 38.48
C TRP A 688 11.42 3.87 38.07
N TYR A 689 11.46 3.41 36.83
CA TYR A 689 10.44 2.60 36.19
C TYR A 689 11.09 1.35 35.60
N LEU A 690 10.46 0.21 35.80
CA LEU A 690 10.88 -1.07 35.25
C LEU A 690 9.71 -1.64 34.43
N GLY A 691 9.92 -1.87 33.13
CA GLY A 691 8.87 -2.29 32.20
C GLY A 691 9.42 -2.87 30.90
N LEU A 692 8.54 -3.33 30.02
CA LEU A 692 8.93 -3.83 28.70
C LEU A 692 8.84 -2.69 27.70
N TRP A 693 9.97 -2.31 27.10
CA TRP A 693 10.01 -1.30 26.05
C TRP A 693 9.54 -1.87 24.71
N TYR A 694 8.57 -1.21 24.11
CA TYR A 694 8.10 -1.51 22.76
C TYR A 694 8.40 -0.33 21.86
N GLU A 695 9.33 -0.53 20.93
CA GLU A 695 9.75 0.47 19.95
C GLU A 695 8.56 0.96 19.12
N GLU A 696 7.56 0.11 18.85
CA GLU A 696 6.38 0.44 18.04
C GLU A 696 5.43 1.47 18.69
N THR A 697 5.45 1.56 20.02
CA THR A 697 4.62 2.49 20.80
C THR A 697 5.45 3.52 21.55
N ASP A 698 6.77 3.37 21.49
CA ASP A 698 7.75 4.16 22.25
C ASP A 698 7.35 4.36 23.73
N ALA A 699 6.99 3.25 24.36
CA ALA A 699 6.46 3.21 25.72
C ALA A 699 6.99 2.00 26.48
N LEU A 700 7.10 2.15 27.80
CA LEU A 700 7.22 1.01 28.71
C LEU A 700 5.84 0.44 29.00
N HIS A 701 5.60 -0.77 28.55
CA HIS A 701 4.40 -1.54 28.88
C HIS A 701 4.60 -2.30 30.18
N ALA A 702 3.50 -2.49 30.91
CA ALA A 702 3.50 -3.15 32.21
C ALA A 702 4.57 -2.57 33.16
N ALA A 703 4.77 -1.26 33.09
CA ALA A 703 5.76 -0.53 33.85
C ALA A 703 5.35 -0.42 35.32
N PHE A 704 6.32 -0.63 36.20
CA PHE A 704 6.17 -0.42 37.64
C PHE A 704 7.14 0.65 38.09
N ARG A 705 6.66 1.57 38.93
CA ARG A 705 7.53 2.46 39.68
C ARG A 705 8.23 1.65 40.77
N VAL A 706 9.55 1.69 40.81
CA VAL A 706 10.36 0.90 41.75
C VAL A 706 11.30 1.80 42.55
N PRO A 707 11.49 1.55 43.86
CA PRO A 707 12.53 2.22 44.63
C PRO A 707 13.88 1.56 44.30
N LEU A 708 14.57 2.11 43.30
CA LEU A 708 15.93 1.68 42.93
C LEU A 708 16.95 2.49 43.72
N VAL A 709 17.61 1.84 44.68
CA VAL A 709 18.75 2.39 45.42
C VAL A 709 19.99 1.59 45.00
N PRO A 710 20.93 2.17 44.23
CA PRO A 710 22.11 1.44 43.79
C PRO A 710 23.07 1.19 44.95
N SER A 711 22.97 0.01 45.56
CA SER A 711 23.95 -0.47 46.53
C SER A 711 25.21 -0.96 45.80
N GLY A 712 26.39 -0.49 46.23
CA GLY A 712 27.68 -0.95 45.70
C GLY A 712 28.06 -0.41 44.32
N LEU A 713 27.53 0.74 43.91
CA LEU A 713 28.04 1.49 42.74
C LEU A 713 29.45 2.00 43.06
N GLN A 714 30.45 1.60 42.28
CA GLN A 714 31.83 2.05 42.50
C GLN A 714 32.01 3.50 42.03
N GLU A 715 32.91 4.25 42.68
CA GLU A 715 33.19 5.64 42.33
C GLU A 715 33.72 5.72 40.89
N GLY A 716 32.97 6.38 39.99
CA GLY A 716 33.28 6.48 38.56
C GLY A 716 32.67 5.41 37.64
N GLU A 717 31.92 4.44 38.17
CA GLU A 717 31.19 3.44 37.37
C GLU A 717 29.94 4.05 36.68
N PRO A 718 29.77 3.91 35.34
CA PRO A 718 28.54 4.30 34.66
C PRO A 718 27.33 3.49 35.17
N PHE A 719 26.20 4.15 35.36
CA PHE A 719 25.01 3.52 35.94
C PHE A 719 24.47 2.36 35.08
N GLU A 720 24.62 2.44 33.76
CA GLU A 720 24.30 1.38 32.80
C GLU A 720 25.10 0.10 33.06
N ALA A 721 26.37 0.23 33.46
CA ALA A 721 27.22 -0.93 33.77
C ALA A 721 26.74 -1.62 35.06
N TRP A 722 26.33 -0.83 36.06
CA TRP A 722 25.71 -1.35 37.28
C TRP A 722 24.38 -2.05 36.99
N LEU A 723 23.52 -1.46 36.16
CA LEU A 723 22.25 -2.09 35.74
C LEU A 723 22.48 -3.40 34.99
N PHE A 724 23.45 -3.42 34.09
CA PHE A 724 23.79 -4.62 33.34
C PHE A 724 24.31 -5.73 34.26
N ARG A 725 25.11 -5.41 35.28
CA ARG A 725 25.58 -6.38 36.29
C ARG A 725 24.43 -6.95 37.12
N ASN A 726 23.45 -6.14 37.47
CA ASN A 726 22.31 -6.52 38.32
C ASN A 726 21.07 -6.98 37.53
N ARG A 727 21.19 -7.20 36.21
CA ARG A 727 20.05 -7.47 35.31
C ARG A 727 19.18 -8.64 35.74
N GLU A 728 19.77 -9.73 36.25
CA GLU A 728 19.03 -10.93 36.66
C GLU A 728 18.18 -10.68 37.92
N GLU A 729 18.70 -9.90 38.87
CA GLU A 729 17.93 -9.51 40.06
C GLU A 729 16.79 -8.55 39.70
N LEU A 730 17.03 -7.63 38.76
CA LEU A 730 16.01 -6.72 38.24
C LEU A 730 14.93 -7.48 37.46
N ALA A 731 15.30 -8.49 36.68
CA ALA A 731 14.34 -9.36 36.01
C ALA A 731 13.47 -10.14 37.02
N LYS A 732 14.07 -10.71 38.07
CA LYS A 732 13.33 -11.37 39.16
C LYS A 732 12.38 -10.41 39.87
N LEU A 733 12.83 -9.18 40.16
CA LEU A 733 11.99 -8.13 40.74
C LEU A 733 10.81 -7.79 39.82
N TYR A 734 11.06 -7.62 38.52
CA TYR A 734 10.03 -7.33 37.53
C TYR A 734 8.97 -8.45 37.46
N GLN A 735 9.40 -9.70 37.41
CA GLN A 735 8.47 -10.85 37.40
C GLN A 735 7.65 -10.94 38.69
N ALA A 736 8.25 -10.65 39.85
CA ALA A 736 7.53 -10.58 41.12
C ALA A 736 6.45 -9.48 41.13
N LEU A 737 6.72 -8.34 40.49
CA LEU A 737 5.75 -7.24 40.35
C LEU A 737 4.62 -7.58 39.38
N ARG A 738 4.95 -8.21 38.24
CA ARG A 738 3.98 -8.71 37.24
C ARG A 738 3.01 -9.74 37.80
N ARG A 739 3.44 -10.56 38.76
CA ARG A 739 2.55 -11.51 39.46
C ARG A 739 1.56 -10.82 40.39
N LYS A 740 1.86 -9.61 40.88
CA LYS A 740 1.03 -8.86 41.84
C LYS A 740 0.08 -7.86 41.17
N SER A 741 0.44 -7.33 40.01
CA SER A 741 -0.37 -6.34 39.29
C SER A 741 0.00 -6.26 37.81
N VAL A 742 -0.90 -5.70 36.99
CA VAL A 742 -0.75 -5.67 35.52
C VAL A 742 0.31 -4.64 35.05
N GLY A 743 0.63 -3.64 35.88
CA GLY A 743 1.54 -2.55 35.54
C GLY A 743 0.89 -1.48 34.65
N ALA A 744 1.48 -0.30 34.58
CA ALA A 744 0.98 0.81 33.78
C ALA A 744 1.61 0.82 32.37
N MET A 745 0.95 1.45 31.40
CA MET A 745 1.64 1.86 30.17
C MET A 745 2.22 3.26 30.42
N LEU A 746 3.52 3.42 30.18
CA LEU A 746 4.24 4.68 30.36
C LEU A 746 4.90 5.11 29.04
N PRO A 747 4.30 6.06 28.32
CA PRO A 747 4.93 6.66 27.14
C PRO A 747 6.26 7.31 27.49
N LEU A 748 7.34 6.98 26.75
CA LEU A 748 8.66 7.53 27.01
C LEU A 748 8.80 8.99 26.57
N ASP A 749 8.00 9.43 25.61
CA ASP A 749 7.98 10.82 25.13
C ASP A 749 7.82 11.83 26.29
N HIS A 750 6.92 11.55 27.23
CA HIS A 750 6.73 12.38 28.43
C HIS A 750 7.93 12.38 29.38
N LEU A 751 8.69 11.28 29.46
CA LEU A 751 9.86 11.17 30.33
C LEU A 751 11.09 11.84 29.71
N ARG A 752 11.26 11.77 28.38
CA ARG A 752 12.41 12.38 27.67
C ARG A 752 12.49 13.88 27.83
N HIS A 753 11.36 14.55 27.96
CA HIS A 753 11.28 16.00 28.16
C HIS A 753 11.56 16.43 29.61
N ARG A 754 11.77 15.49 30.55
CA ARG A 754 12.06 15.78 31.96
C ARG A 754 13.56 15.73 32.24
N GLU A 755 14.01 16.57 33.17
CA GLU A 755 15.41 16.56 33.59
C GLU A 755 15.82 15.20 34.18
N GLY A 756 17.07 14.82 33.91
CA GLY A 756 17.62 13.54 34.37
C GLY A 756 17.01 12.31 33.69
N TYR A 757 16.37 12.46 32.52
CA TYR A 757 15.92 11.32 31.73
C TYR A 757 17.06 10.33 31.49
N PHE A 758 16.74 9.06 31.67
CA PHE A 758 17.64 7.94 31.43
C PHE A 758 16.80 6.72 31.09
N ALA A 759 17.20 5.93 30.10
CA ALA A 759 16.64 4.62 29.88
C ALA A 759 17.71 3.62 29.46
N CYS A 760 17.58 2.37 29.91
CA CYS A 760 18.54 1.30 29.68
C CYS A 760 17.83 -0.04 29.49
N LEU A 761 18.02 -0.66 28.31
CA LEU A 761 17.65 -2.05 28.08
C LEU A 761 18.64 -2.98 28.79
N LEU A 762 18.12 -3.84 29.64
CA LEU A 762 18.93 -4.72 30.49
C LEU A 762 19.62 -5.85 29.70
N SER A 763 19.05 -6.24 28.56
CA SER A 763 19.60 -7.24 27.64
C SER A 763 20.61 -6.66 26.64
N ALA A 764 20.39 -5.41 26.22
CA ALA A 764 21.15 -4.75 25.15
C ALA A 764 21.27 -3.23 25.42
N PRO A 765 22.13 -2.80 26.38
CA PRO A 765 22.24 -1.39 26.78
C PRO A 765 22.56 -0.43 25.62
N HIS A 766 23.23 -0.91 24.58
CA HIS A 766 23.56 -0.12 23.37
C HIS A 766 22.34 0.21 22.49
N ARG A 767 21.21 -0.50 22.64
CA ARG A 767 19.95 -0.25 21.92
C ARG A 767 18.93 0.53 22.75
N SER A 768 19.35 1.08 23.89
CA SER A 768 18.43 1.73 24.81
C SER A 768 17.77 2.96 24.19
N PRO A 769 16.47 3.21 24.47
CA PRO A 769 15.74 4.36 23.94
C PRO A 769 16.33 5.67 24.50
N ARG A 770 17.06 6.40 23.66
CA ARG A 770 17.65 7.70 24.02
C ARG A 770 16.64 8.82 24.02
#